data_AF-D6SNN3-F1
#
_entry.id   AF-D6SNN3-F1
#
_cell.length_a   1.000
_cell.length_b   1.000
_cell.length_c   1.000
_cell.angle_alpha   90.00
_cell.angle_beta   90.00
_cell.angle_gamma   90.00
#
_symmetry.space_group_name_H-M   'P 1'
#
loop_
_entity.id
_entity.type
_entity.pdbx_description
1 polymer ?
#
loop_
_entity_poly.entity_id
_entity_poly.type
_entity_poly.pdbx_seq_one_letter_code
_entity_poly.pdbx_strand_id
1 'polypeptide(L)'
;MILNRRGFIKLSVAAGSFLAFAGLGFNMKPTTAKAQLLRINWGRETTSICCYCSVGCGLLVHTSKEGQGRTINVEGDPDHPISEGSLCAKGASVYQLAENENRLTKVLYRAPYTDKWVEAPWDWAITRIARKVKEARDETFVKTNDQGQVVNRTDGIAHVGSAALDNEECWYLQALMRSLGLVYIEHQARLCHSSSVPSLAESYGRGAMTNHYTDLMNSDCILMMGGNPAECHPVTFKWIMKAKENGATLISVDPRYNRSSSKADIFAPMRSGTDTPFLLGMVKYILDNDLYFKDYVVNYTNAAFLVNPDFYFDPEEGLFSGFQKKSETNFAVFGSYDRDSWSFQKDNDGIPKRDTSLQDPNCVFQLLKKHVERYTLDRVSETTGTPRDKLEEVYKAFAATGAPDKSGTNTYAMGWTQHTIAVQLIRSMAMIQLLLGNVGNAGGGVNALRGESNVQGSTDSALLYHIIPAYNPTPRASWPTLEDYNKANTPVSHDPKSANWWQNRPKYIASLLKAMYPDKEPSESYNYMPRLDAGQDCSWLVMFDHMHQGKFKGLFAWGMNPAVSGADTNKTREALSKLDWLVNVNIFHNETGSFWHGPGMDPGRIKTEVFMLPAAVFYEKEGSITNSGRWAQWRYEGPKPLGGSKRDGDMMVMLARRLKALYQEEGGEFPEPIANFNLDNIVTDGKFDVEKMARLHNGYFLRDKTIDGTTYKAGTQVPSFALLQDDGSTACGNWLYCGSFTEDGNLMARRDKTQTDMQANIALFPNWSWAWPVNRRVLYNRASVDKNGRPYAPDKAVIKWQDNQWVGDVPDGGWGPSEKHPFIMTTEGYGRLFGPGLVDGPFPEHYEPLECPFEEQPFSKQLHNPVALHFEGEKRAVCDPRYPFVGTTYRVTEHWQSGVMTRWTPWLLECMPELFAEIDPELAKLREINNGDKVIVENPRGRVKAVAIVSHRLAPYKVMGQNLHMVGLPWHYGWLQPKDSGDAANLLTPAVGDANTGIPETKAFMVNIRKA
;
A
#
# COMPACT_ATOMS: atom_id res chain seq x y z
N MET A 1 43.71 23.42 46.71
CA MET A 1 42.54 22.67 46.19
C MET A 1 43.07 21.51 45.36
N ILE A 2 42.95 20.27 45.83
CA ILE A 2 43.55 19.09 45.17
C ILE A 2 42.60 18.63 44.06
N LEU A 3 42.99 18.87 42.80
CA LEU A 3 42.23 18.47 41.62
C LEU A 3 42.37 16.95 41.38
N ASN A 4 41.25 16.22 41.37
CA ASN A 4 41.24 14.80 41.00
C ASN A 4 41.18 14.60 39.47
N ARG A 5 41.49 13.39 39.01
CA ARG A 5 41.55 12.99 37.58
C ARG A 5 40.31 13.38 36.76
N ARG A 6 39.12 13.44 37.37
CA ARG A 6 37.87 13.85 36.70
C ARG A 6 37.78 15.37 36.51
N GLY A 7 38.34 16.15 37.44
CA GLY A 7 38.49 17.60 37.31
C GLY A 7 39.54 17.99 36.28
N PHE A 8 40.65 17.26 36.19
CA PHE A 8 41.69 17.48 35.17
C PHE A 8 41.19 17.16 33.76
N ILE A 9 40.46 16.07 33.55
CA ILE A 9 39.89 15.73 32.23
C ILE A 9 38.83 16.75 31.79
N LYS A 10 37.98 17.25 32.70
CA LYS A 10 37.03 18.33 32.37
C LYS A 10 37.72 19.65 32.05
N LEU A 11 38.82 19.99 32.73
CA LEU A 11 39.61 21.19 32.40
C LEU A 11 40.43 21.02 31.10
N SER A 12 40.96 19.83 30.81
CA SER A 12 41.72 19.57 29.58
C SER A 12 40.84 19.49 28.34
N VAL A 13 39.57 19.06 28.47
CA VAL A 13 38.59 19.08 27.37
C VAL A 13 37.98 20.47 27.17
N ALA A 14 37.84 21.28 28.24
CA ALA A 14 37.33 22.65 28.13
C ALA A 14 38.40 23.69 27.73
N ALA A 15 39.67 23.50 28.10
CA ALA A 15 40.76 24.43 27.78
C ALA A 15 41.60 24.03 26.55
N GLY A 16 41.67 22.73 26.21
CA GLY A 16 42.44 22.25 25.06
C GLY A 16 41.71 22.35 23.71
N SER A 17 40.37 22.40 23.72
CA SER A 17 39.57 22.39 22.49
C SER A 17 39.13 23.78 22.02
N PHE A 18 39.11 24.78 22.89
CA PHE A 18 38.54 26.10 22.59
C PHE A 18 39.58 27.20 22.30
N LEU A 19 40.83 27.03 22.73
CA LEU A 19 41.87 28.08 22.62
C LEU A 19 43.02 27.76 21.66
N ALA A 20 43.25 26.50 21.28
CA ALA A 20 44.34 26.15 20.35
C ALA A 20 43.97 26.34 18.86
N PHE A 21 42.68 26.36 18.49
CA PHE A 21 42.27 26.43 17.08
C PHE A 21 41.71 27.78 16.63
N ALA A 22 41.36 28.69 17.54
CA ALA A 22 40.89 30.03 17.17
C ALA A 22 42.03 30.98 16.78
N GLY A 23 43.24 30.77 17.31
CA GLY A 23 44.40 31.66 17.11
C GLY A 23 45.30 31.34 15.91
N LEU A 24 45.05 30.24 15.17
CA LEU A 24 45.90 29.79 14.06
C LEU A 24 45.30 29.99 12.65
N GLY A 25 44.18 30.72 12.52
CA GLY A 25 43.62 31.04 11.21
C GLY A 25 43.10 29.84 10.41
N PHE A 26 42.91 28.68 11.04
CA PHE A 26 42.25 27.54 10.40
C PHE A 26 40.74 27.76 10.43
N ASN A 27 40.23 28.40 9.38
CA ASN A 27 38.84 28.27 9.02
C ASN A 27 38.54 26.76 8.82
N MET A 28 37.64 26.18 9.61
CA MET A 28 37.22 24.79 9.44
C MET A 28 36.18 24.64 8.33
N LYS A 29 35.50 25.73 7.89
CA LYS A 29 34.61 25.69 6.71
C LYS A 29 35.29 25.16 5.45
N PRO A 30 36.54 25.51 5.10
CA PRO A 30 37.22 24.92 3.96
C PRO A 30 37.60 23.45 4.17
N THR A 31 37.72 22.94 5.40
CA THR A 31 38.00 21.51 5.67
C THR A 31 36.73 20.66 5.59
N THR A 32 35.60 21.15 6.11
CA THR A 32 34.27 20.53 5.87
C THR A 32 33.87 20.64 4.40
N ALA A 33 34.17 21.78 3.76
CA ALA A 33 34.01 21.91 2.31
C ALA A 33 34.97 20.98 1.55
N LYS A 34 36.23 20.80 1.97
CA LYS A 34 37.17 19.84 1.33
C LYS A 34 36.77 18.38 1.52
N ALA A 35 36.23 18.02 2.68
CA ALA A 35 35.73 16.66 2.95
C ALA A 35 34.44 16.37 2.17
N GLN A 36 33.55 17.36 2.01
CA GLN A 36 32.41 17.30 1.07
C GLN A 36 32.83 17.29 -0.40
N LEU A 37 34.07 17.68 -0.72
CA LEU A 37 34.61 17.77 -2.07
C LEU A 37 35.51 16.59 -2.47
N LEU A 38 35.60 15.51 -1.69
CA LEU A 38 36.23 14.27 -2.15
C LEU A 38 35.29 13.57 -3.16
N ARG A 39 35.06 14.21 -4.31
CA ARG A 39 34.49 13.56 -5.47
C ARG A 39 35.33 12.32 -5.74
N ILE A 40 34.68 11.18 -5.89
CA ILE A 40 35.39 9.96 -6.28
C ILE A 40 35.95 10.21 -7.67
N ASN A 41 37.27 10.39 -7.78
CA ASN A 41 37.93 10.70 -9.04
C ASN A 41 37.54 9.66 -10.11
N TRP A 42 37.17 10.15 -11.30
CA TRP A 42 36.66 9.35 -12.43
C TRP A 42 35.32 8.64 -12.20
N GLY A 43 34.58 8.98 -11.13
CA GLY A 43 33.20 8.58 -10.90
C GLY A 43 32.21 9.63 -11.42
N ARG A 44 31.20 9.21 -12.18
CA ARG A 44 30.01 10.04 -12.44
C ARG A 44 29.02 9.84 -11.30
N GLU A 45 28.65 10.94 -10.66
CA GLU A 45 27.58 10.97 -9.67
C GLU A 45 26.21 11.11 -10.35
N THR A 46 25.23 10.35 -9.87
CA THR A 46 23.82 10.42 -10.29
C THR A 46 22.93 10.29 -9.06
N THR A 47 21.74 10.88 -9.11
CA THR A 47 20.77 10.77 -8.01
C THR A 47 19.77 9.65 -8.29
N SER A 48 19.39 8.91 -7.26
CA SER A 48 18.39 7.85 -7.34
C SER A 48 17.52 7.83 -6.08
N ILE A 49 16.53 6.93 -6.03
CA ILE A 49 15.62 6.74 -4.89
C ILE A 49 15.64 5.27 -4.48
N CYS A 50 15.74 5.01 -3.18
CA CYS A 50 15.80 3.67 -2.59
C CYS A 50 14.64 2.76 -3.07
N CYS A 51 14.98 1.52 -3.45
CA CYS A 51 14.08 0.53 -4.03
C CYS A 51 13.34 -0.38 -3.03
N TYR A 52 13.49 -0.14 -1.73
CA TYR A 52 12.90 -0.99 -0.70
C TYR A 52 11.54 -0.49 -0.24
N CYS A 53 11.47 0.16 0.93
CA CYS A 53 10.20 0.64 1.48
C CYS A 53 9.77 1.99 0.87
N SER A 54 8.51 2.32 1.05
CA SER A 54 7.86 3.54 0.55
C SER A 54 8.31 4.85 1.20
N VAL A 55 9.40 4.88 1.99
CA VAL A 55 9.94 6.13 2.53
C VAL A 55 10.45 7.03 1.41
N GLY A 56 11.06 6.44 0.38
CA GLY A 56 11.58 7.17 -0.77
C GLY A 56 12.84 7.96 -0.43
N CYS A 57 13.78 7.37 0.32
CA CYS A 57 15.06 8.00 0.63
C CYS A 57 15.87 8.27 -0.65
N GLY A 58 16.44 9.46 -0.77
CA GLY A 58 17.35 9.81 -1.87
C GLY A 58 18.70 9.16 -1.73
N LEU A 59 19.33 8.84 -2.86
CA LEU A 59 20.63 8.19 -2.98
C LEU A 59 21.55 8.98 -3.91
N LEU A 60 22.86 8.91 -3.64
CA LEU A 60 23.92 9.25 -4.59
C LEU A 60 24.58 7.96 -5.07
N VAL A 61 24.57 7.75 -6.39
CA VAL A 61 25.19 6.59 -7.05
C VAL A 61 26.42 7.09 -7.81
N HIS A 62 27.58 6.52 -7.49
CA HIS A 62 28.83 6.82 -8.16
C HIS A 62 29.20 5.67 -9.10
N THR A 63 29.34 5.99 -10.39
CA THR A 63 29.66 5.01 -11.46
C THR A 63 31.04 5.30 -12.05
N SER A 64 31.94 4.31 -12.07
CA SER A 64 33.33 4.50 -12.52
C SER A 64 33.44 4.86 -14.00
N LYS A 65 34.65 5.23 -14.45
CA LYS A 65 34.96 5.55 -15.86
C LYS A 65 34.00 6.61 -16.42
N GLU A 66 33.77 7.66 -15.64
CA GLU A 66 32.89 8.78 -16.00
C GLU A 66 31.47 8.32 -16.41
N GLY A 67 30.97 7.25 -15.78
CA GLY A 67 29.64 6.69 -16.03
C GLY A 67 29.60 5.52 -17.02
N GLN A 68 30.73 5.16 -17.64
CA GLN A 68 30.80 4.03 -18.58
C GLN A 68 31.09 2.69 -17.90
N GLY A 69 31.46 2.70 -16.61
CA GLY A 69 31.79 1.51 -15.84
C GLY A 69 30.63 0.98 -14.99
N ARG A 70 30.98 0.35 -13.87
CA ARG A 70 30.04 -0.17 -12.86
C ARG A 70 29.95 0.78 -11.66
N THR A 71 28.97 0.54 -10.79
CA THR A 71 28.86 1.29 -9.54
C THR A 71 30.09 1.01 -8.67
N ILE A 72 30.60 2.04 -8.00
CA ILE A 72 31.73 1.95 -7.05
C ILE A 72 31.33 2.38 -5.64
N ASN A 73 30.29 3.22 -5.49
CA ASN A 73 29.72 3.58 -4.20
C ASN A 73 28.23 3.93 -4.36
N VAL A 74 27.45 3.62 -3.32
CA VAL A 74 26.10 4.16 -3.15
C VAL A 74 25.93 4.61 -1.70
N GLU A 75 25.47 5.83 -1.52
CA GLU A 75 25.20 6.42 -0.20
C GLU A 75 23.93 7.28 -0.22
N GLY A 76 23.54 7.82 0.93
CA GLY A 76 22.34 8.65 1.03
C GLY A 76 22.57 10.06 0.50
N ASP A 77 21.58 10.60 -0.18
CA ASP A 77 21.59 11.98 -0.68
C ASP A 77 21.38 12.97 0.48
N PRO A 78 22.40 13.78 0.85
CA PRO A 78 22.30 14.75 1.93
C PRO A 78 21.29 15.86 1.61
N ASP A 79 20.99 16.08 0.33
CA ASP A 79 20.02 17.08 -0.08
C ASP A 79 18.59 16.60 -0.04
N HIS A 80 18.33 15.30 0.08
CA HIS A 80 16.96 14.81 0.09
C HIS A 80 16.24 15.19 1.40
N PRO A 81 15.10 15.92 1.37
CA PRO A 81 14.50 16.49 2.58
C PRO A 81 13.91 15.45 3.53
N ILE A 82 13.54 14.26 3.04
CA ILE A 82 13.01 13.20 3.90
C ILE A 82 14.14 12.48 4.65
N SER A 83 15.23 12.14 3.96
CA SER A 83 16.29 11.28 4.49
C SER A 83 17.49 12.07 5.00
N GLU A 84 17.78 13.25 4.45
CA GLU A 84 18.93 14.10 4.79
C GLU A 84 20.22 13.27 4.87
N GLY A 85 20.49 12.45 3.84
CA GLY A 85 21.64 11.54 3.77
C GLY A 85 21.53 10.23 4.55
N SER A 86 20.52 10.06 5.42
CA SER A 86 20.36 8.83 6.20
C SER A 86 19.79 7.66 5.39
N LEU A 87 20.30 6.45 5.64
CA LEU A 87 19.79 5.20 5.11
C LEU A 87 19.70 4.16 6.22
N CYS A 88 18.70 3.27 6.11
CA CYS A 88 18.65 2.06 6.95
C CYS A 88 19.56 0.98 6.36
N ALA A 89 19.75 -0.14 7.09
CA ALA A 89 20.59 -1.26 6.66
C ALA A 89 20.33 -1.69 5.20
N LYS A 90 19.06 -1.84 4.81
CA LYS A 90 18.66 -2.18 3.43
C LYS A 90 19.14 -1.14 2.42
N GLY A 91 18.84 0.13 2.67
CA GLY A 91 19.21 1.22 1.76
C GLY A 91 20.73 1.39 1.64
N ALA A 92 21.46 1.24 2.75
CA ALA A 92 22.91 1.35 2.77
C ALA A 92 23.62 0.18 2.06
N SER A 93 22.95 -0.96 1.89
CA SER A 93 23.53 -2.14 1.23
C SER A 93 23.13 -2.28 -0.24
N VAL A 94 22.45 -1.31 -0.86
CA VAL A 94 22.00 -1.42 -2.26
C VAL A 94 23.15 -1.56 -3.26
N TYR A 95 24.36 -1.15 -2.89
CA TYR A 95 25.57 -1.44 -3.65
C TYR A 95 25.76 -2.96 -3.85
N GLN A 96 25.69 -3.74 -2.77
CA GLN A 96 25.79 -5.21 -2.80
C GLN A 96 24.61 -5.90 -3.49
N LEU A 97 23.47 -5.21 -3.60
CA LEU A 97 22.33 -5.72 -4.36
C LEU A 97 22.63 -5.69 -5.86
N ALA A 98 23.16 -4.56 -6.36
CA ALA A 98 23.34 -4.35 -7.79
C ALA A 98 24.64 -4.96 -8.33
N GLU A 99 25.76 -4.76 -7.62
CA GLU A 99 27.06 -5.31 -7.96
C GLU A 99 27.22 -6.67 -7.28
N ASN A 100 26.41 -7.62 -7.76
CA ASN A 100 26.28 -8.96 -7.20
C ASN A 100 26.43 -10.01 -8.29
N GLU A 101 27.37 -10.93 -8.11
CA GLU A 101 27.66 -12.00 -9.07
C GLU A 101 26.51 -13.02 -9.22
N ASN A 102 25.61 -13.10 -8.23
CA ASN A 102 24.47 -14.03 -8.25
C ASN A 102 23.26 -13.48 -9.03
N ARG A 103 23.34 -12.24 -9.54
CA ARG A 103 22.25 -11.68 -10.34
C ARG A 103 22.05 -12.48 -11.62
N LEU A 104 20.78 -12.59 -12.00
CA LEU A 104 20.43 -13.12 -13.32
C LEU A 104 20.97 -12.16 -14.39
N THR A 105 21.79 -12.67 -15.30
CA THR A 105 22.37 -11.91 -16.42
C THR A 105 21.98 -12.47 -17.78
N LYS A 106 21.35 -13.65 -17.81
CA LYS A 106 20.90 -14.34 -19.02
C LYS A 106 19.50 -14.90 -18.80
N VAL A 107 18.77 -15.10 -19.88
CA VAL A 107 17.48 -15.79 -19.82
C VAL A 107 17.72 -17.26 -19.51
N LEU A 108 16.97 -17.80 -18.55
CA LEU A 108 16.95 -19.22 -18.27
C LEU A 108 15.60 -19.80 -18.67
N TYR A 109 15.65 -20.96 -19.30
CA TYR A 109 14.50 -21.70 -19.79
C TYR A 109 14.45 -23.09 -19.17
N ARG A 110 13.28 -23.50 -18.69
CA ARG A 110 13.01 -24.85 -18.20
C ARG A 110 11.88 -25.44 -19.03
N ALA A 111 12.20 -26.49 -19.77
CA ALA A 111 11.21 -27.24 -20.54
C ALA A 111 10.27 -28.05 -19.63
N PRO A 112 9.12 -28.52 -20.12
CA PRO A 112 8.27 -29.45 -19.38
C PRO A 112 9.04 -30.69 -18.89
N TYR A 113 8.72 -31.17 -17.69
CA TYR A 113 9.21 -32.42 -17.10
C TYR A 113 10.73 -32.56 -16.89
N THR A 114 11.53 -31.51 -17.07
CA THR A 114 12.98 -31.52 -16.79
C THR A 114 13.31 -30.94 -15.42
N ASP A 115 14.46 -31.35 -14.89
CA ASP A 115 15.07 -30.91 -13.64
C ASP A 115 16.13 -29.81 -13.82
N LYS A 116 16.33 -29.30 -15.04
CA LYS A 116 17.44 -28.39 -15.38
C LYS A 116 16.99 -27.12 -16.08
N TRP A 117 17.67 -26.04 -15.74
CA TRP A 117 17.70 -24.81 -16.54
C TRP A 117 18.63 -24.97 -17.74
N VAL A 118 18.27 -24.34 -18.85
CA VAL A 118 19.17 -24.06 -19.97
C VAL A 118 19.18 -22.57 -20.27
N GLU A 119 20.34 -22.03 -20.63
CA GLU A 119 20.42 -20.64 -21.09
C GLU A 119 19.74 -20.49 -22.45
N ALA A 120 19.04 -19.37 -22.65
CA ALA A 120 18.35 -19.09 -23.90
C ALA A 120 18.64 -17.68 -24.43
N PRO A 121 18.69 -17.47 -25.76
CA PRO A 121 18.73 -16.12 -26.32
C PRO A 121 17.45 -15.33 -26.02
N TRP A 122 17.59 -14.03 -25.78
CA TRP A 122 16.45 -13.13 -25.54
C TRP A 122 15.42 -13.15 -26.65
N ASP A 123 15.86 -13.13 -27.91
CA ASP A 123 14.96 -13.08 -29.06
C ASP A 123 14.10 -14.34 -29.16
N TRP A 124 14.72 -15.51 -28.95
CA TRP A 124 14.03 -16.79 -28.90
C TRP A 124 13.03 -16.83 -27.73
N ALA A 125 13.44 -16.37 -26.55
CA ALA A 125 12.60 -16.40 -25.36
C ALA A 125 11.35 -15.52 -25.51
N ILE A 126 11.51 -14.27 -25.94
CA ILE A 126 10.38 -13.36 -26.15
C ILE A 126 9.47 -13.84 -27.28
N THR A 127 10.01 -14.35 -28.38
CA THR A 127 9.21 -14.96 -29.45
C THR A 127 8.39 -16.15 -28.95
N ARG A 128 8.99 -17.04 -28.16
CA ARG A 128 8.31 -18.21 -27.60
C ARG A 128 7.26 -17.83 -26.56
N ILE A 129 7.54 -16.84 -25.71
CA ILE A 129 6.57 -16.29 -24.76
C ILE A 129 5.39 -15.68 -25.51
N ALA A 130 5.63 -14.83 -26.52
CA ALA A 130 4.57 -14.23 -27.32
C ALA A 130 3.67 -15.29 -27.98
N ARG A 131 4.26 -16.37 -28.50
CA ARG A 131 3.54 -17.53 -29.01
C ARG A 131 2.66 -18.17 -27.95
N LYS A 132 3.20 -18.45 -26.75
CA LYS A 132 2.45 -19.03 -25.62
C LYS A 132 1.31 -18.16 -25.13
N VAL A 133 1.51 -16.84 -25.12
CA VAL A 133 0.47 -15.86 -24.77
C VAL A 133 -0.63 -15.87 -25.81
N LYS A 134 -0.31 -15.82 -27.10
CA LYS A 134 -1.30 -15.90 -28.19
C LYS A 134 -2.11 -17.19 -28.12
N GLU A 135 -1.43 -18.35 -28.03
CA GLU A 135 -2.07 -19.66 -27.92
C GLU A 135 -3.06 -19.72 -26.74
N ALA A 136 -2.59 -19.34 -25.54
CA ALA A 136 -3.44 -19.36 -24.35
C ALA A 136 -4.59 -18.34 -24.44
N ARG A 137 -4.35 -17.15 -25.00
CA ARG A 137 -5.38 -16.13 -25.15
C ARG A 137 -6.45 -16.59 -26.13
N ASP A 138 -6.06 -17.04 -27.33
CA ASP A 138 -7.01 -17.48 -28.36
C ASP A 138 -7.82 -18.70 -27.87
N GLU A 139 -7.22 -19.63 -27.13
CA GLU A 139 -7.94 -20.79 -26.56
C GLU A 139 -8.95 -20.40 -25.47
N THR A 140 -8.68 -19.32 -24.72
CA THR A 140 -9.44 -18.97 -23.51
C THR A 140 -10.13 -17.62 -23.60
N PHE A 141 -10.28 -17.07 -24.82
CA PHE A 141 -10.95 -15.81 -25.03
C PHE A 141 -12.47 -15.96 -24.90
N VAL A 142 -13.07 -15.14 -24.05
CA VAL A 142 -14.51 -15.08 -23.80
C VAL A 142 -15.02 -13.79 -24.41
N LYS A 143 -15.70 -13.91 -25.56
CA LYS A 143 -16.36 -12.76 -26.20
C LYS A 143 -17.62 -12.36 -25.45
N THR A 144 -18.46 -13.33 -25.11
CA THR A 144 -19.69 -13.16 -24.36
C THR A 144 -19.73 -14.09 -23.16
N ASN A 145 -20.20 -13.62 -22.01
CA ASN A 145 -20.42 -14.46 -20.84
C ASN A 145 -21.66 -15.36 -20.99
N ASP A 146 -21.93 -16.20 -20.00
CA ASP A 146 -23.07 -17.14 -19.98
C ASP A 146 -24.45 -16.46 -20.04
N GLN A 147 -24.51 -15.15 -19.76
CA GLN A 147 -25.72 -14.32 -19.86
C GLN A 147 -25.87 -13.66 -21.24
N GLY A 148 -24.98 -13.97 -22.20
CA GLY A 148 -24.97 -13.39 -23.54
C GLY A 148 -24.44 -11.95 -23.60
N GLN A 149 -23.86 -11.42 -22.52
CA GLN A 149 -23.33 -10.06 -22.47
C GLN A 149 -21.89 -10.03 -22.99
N VAL A 150 -21.52 -9.00 -23.75
CA VAL A 150 -20.16 -8.83 -24.27
C VAL A 150 -19.19 -8.49 -23.14
N VAL A 151 -18.12 -9.29 -23.02
CA VAL A 151 -17.09 -9.15 -21.98
C VAL A 151 -15.67 -9.01 -22.52
N ASN A 152 -15.37 -9.54 -23.71
CA ASN A 152 -14.08 -9.40 -24.40
C ASN A 152 -12.85 -9.58 -23.49
N ARG A 153 -12.78 -10.69 -22.76
CA ARG A 153 -11.72 -10.98 -21.80
C ARG A 153 -11.09 -12.34 -22.04
N THR A 154 -9.90 -12.59 -21.48
CA THR A 154 -9.35 -13.93 -21.33
C THR A 154 -9.35 -14.31 -19.85
N ASP A 155 -9.88 -15.50 -19.56
CA ASP A 155 -9.94 -16.05 -18.20
C ASP A 155 -8.81 -17.08 -17.94
N GLY A 156 -7.99 -17.41 -18.96
CA GLY A 156 -6.93 -18.42 -18.88
C GLY A 156 -5.52 -17.89 -18.60
N ILE A 157 -5.33 -16.57 -18.49
CA ILE A 157 -4.03 -15.95 -18.20
C ILE A 157 -4.15 -15.04 -16.97
N ALA A 158 -3.21 -15.20 -16.04
CA ALA A 158 -3.10 -14.36 -14.86
C ALA A 158 -1.78 -13.59 -14.83
N HIS A 159 -1.77 -12.51 -14.05
CA HIS A 159 -0.61 -11.68 -13.83
C HIS A 159 -0.50 -11.24 -12.36
N VAL A 160 0.71 -11.37 -11.81
CA VAL A 160 1.09 -10.85 -10.49
C VAL A 160 2.33 -9.96 -10.58
N GLY A 161 2.21 -8.72 -10.10
CA GLY A 161 3.32 -7.80 -9.85
C GLY A 161 3.41 -6.58 -10.77
N SER A 162 4.20 -5.54 -10.49
CA SER A 162 4.87 -5.35 -9.20
C SER A 162 5.00 -3.88 -8.78
N ALA A 163 4.91 -3.68 -7.47
CA ALA A 163 5.17 -2.43 -6.78
C ALA A 163 6.66 -2.01 -6.75
N ALA A 164 7.55 -2.81 -7.33
CA ALA A 164 8.98 -2.53 -7.46
C ALA A 164 9.35 -1.82 -8.78
N LEU A 165 8.42 -1.78 -9.74
CA LEU A 165 8.63 -1.13 -11.04
C LEU A 165 8.49 0.39 -10.95
N ASP A 166 9.04 1.10 -11.93
CA ASP A 166 8.78 2.54 -12.11
C ASP A 166 7.32 2.79 -12.49
N ASN A 167 6.80 3.99 -12.24
CA ASN A 167 5.41 4.36 -12.55
C ASN A 167 5.10 4.14 -14.03
N GLU A 168 6.01 4.58 -14.89
CA GLU A 168 5.91 4.49 -16.34
C GLU A 168 5.79 3.02 -16.78
N GLU A 169 6.59 2.14 -16.18
CA GLU A 169 6.54 0.70 -16.44
C GLU A 169 5.26 0.06 -15.87
N CYS A 170 4.82 0.46 -14.67
CA CYS A 170 3.60 -0.07 -14.05
C CYS A 170 2.35 0.19 -14.91
N TRP A 171 2.22 1.41 -15.43
CA TRP A 171 1.08 1.76 -16.27
C TRP A 171 1.13 1.01 -17.60
N TYR A 172 2.30 0.95 -18.24
CA TYR A 172 2.42 0.29 -19.53
C TYR A 172 2.15 -1.21 -19.41
N LEU A 173 2.65 -1.85 -18.35
CA LEU A 173 2.34 -3.23 -18.02
C LEU A 173 0.84 -3.44 -17.87
N GLN A 174 0.16 -2.58 -17.10
CA GLN A 174 -1.29 -2.66 -16.92
C GLN A 174 -2.03 -2.56 -18.26
N ALA A 175 -1.70 -1.54 -19.05
CA ALA A 175 -2.36 -1.26 -20.32
C ALA A 175 -2.13 -2.40 -21.33
N LEU A 176 -0.93 -3.00 -21.35
CA LEU A 176 -0.60 -4.17 -22.15
C LEU A 176 -1.39 -5.41 -21.70
N MET A 177 -1.49 -5.67 -20.39
CA MET A 177 -2.28 -6.81 -19.90
C MET A 177 -3.78 -6.63 -20.22
N ARG A 178 -4.31 -5.40 -20.12
CA ARG A 178 -5.70 -5.11 -20.47
C ARG A 178 -5.96 -5.19 -21.98
N SER A 179 -5.00 -4.79 -22.83
CA SER A 179 -5.16 -4.94 -24.29
C SER A 179 -5.18 -6.41 -24.74
N LEU A 180 -4.57 -7.29 -23.96
CA LEU A 180 -4.70 -8.75 -24.10
C LEU A 180 -6.03 -9.30 -23.55
N GLY A 181 -6.83 -8.47 -22.86
CA GLY A 181 -8.11 -8.86 -22.28
C GLY A 181 -8.01 -9.46 -20.87
N LEU A 182 -6.87 -9.36 -20.18
CA LEU A 182 -6.74 -9.92 -18.84
C LEU A 182 -7.65 -9.18 -17.83
N VAL A 183 -8.28 -9.97 -16.95
CA VAL A 183 -8.99 -9.47 -15.76
C VAL A 183 -8.31 -9.88 -14.46
N TYR A 184 -7.55 -10.98 -14.45
CA TYR A 184 -6.75 -11.44 -13.32
C TYR A 184 -5.39 -10.74 -13.29
N ILE A 185 -5.41 -9.47 -12.87
CA ILE A 185 -4.22 -8.62 -12.74
C ILE A 185 -4.13 -8.17 -11.28
N GLU A 186 -3.13 -8.65 -10.55
CA GLU A 186 -2.93 -8.27 -9.15
C GLU A 186 -1.46 -7.93 -8.88
N HIS A 187 -1.18 -7.34 -7.72
CA HIS A 187 0.17 -7.08 -7.25
C HIS A 187 0.19 -6.97 -5.72
N GLN A 188 1.32 -6.56 -5.14
CA GLN A 188 1.54 -6.47 -3.69
C GLN A 188 0.52 -5.63 -2.92
N ALA A 189 -0.17 -4.65 -3.52
CA ALA A 189 -1.20 -3.93 -2.77
C ALA A 189 -2.29 -4.86 -2.23
N ARG A 190 -2.66 -5.93 -2.96
CA ARG A 190 -3.64 -6.92 -2.48
C ARG A 190 -3.16 -7.70 -1.25
N LEU A 191 -1.85 -7.81 -1.03
CA LEU A 191 -1.30 -8.45 0.15
C LEU A 191 -1.02 -7.45 1.28
N CYS A 192 -1.20 -6.16 1.02
CA CYS A 192 -0.73 -5.08 1.86
C CYS A 192 -1.79 -3.98 2.01
N HIS A 193 -1.86 -2.99 1.12
CA HIS A 193 -2.67 -1.77 1.35
C HIS A 193 -4.09 -1.78 0.79
N SER A 194 -4.53 -2.80 0.05
CA SER A 194 -5.88 -2.79 -0.54
C SER A 194 -7.00 -2.63 0.49
N SER A 195 -6.83 -3.00 1.77
CA SER A 195 -7.81 -2.69 2.84
C SER A 195 -7.78 -1.25 3.33
N SER A 196 -6.64 -0.53 3.18
CA SER A 196 -6.58 0.91 3.46
C SER A 196 -7.37 1.72 2.42
N VAL A 197 -7.45 1.25 1.18
CA VAL A 197 -8.07 2.01 0.09
C VAL A 197 -9.57 2.22 0.30
N PRO A 198 -10.43 1.18 0.43
CA PRO A 198 -11.85 1.37 0.63
C PRO A 198 -12.19 1.94 2.01
N SER A 199 -11.43 1.63 3.06
CA SER A 199 -11.65 2.21 4.40
C SER A 199 -11.46 3.73 4.41
N LEU A 200 -10.33 4.23 3.89
CA LEU A 200 -10.04 5.66 3.85
C LEU A 200 -10.81 6.37 2.73
N ALA A 201 -11.07 5.71 1.59
CA ALA A 201 -11.93 6.27 0.55
C ALA A 201 -13.37 6.45 1.02
N GLU A 202 -13.92 5.48 1.77
CA GLU A 202 -15.23 5.64 2.39
C GLU A 202 -15.21 6.75 3.45
N SER A 203 -14.14 6.83 4.25
CA SER A 203 -14.05 7.83 5.32
C SER A 203 -13.86 9.26 4.81
N TYR A 204 -13.00 9.46 3.80
CA TYR A 204 -12.46 10.77 3.42
C TYR A 204 -12.57 11.07 1.91
N GLY A 205 -12.92 10.08 1.11
CA GLY A 205 -13.02 10.18 -0.35
C GLY A 205 -11.75 9.77 -1.12
N ARG A 206 -10.61 9.49 -0.45
CA ARG A 206 -9.42 8.88 -1.08
C ARG A 206 -8.79 7.83 -0.18
N GLY A 207 -8.23 6.78 -0.81
CA GLY A 207 -7.54 5.67 -0.15
C GLY A 207 -6.07 5.95 0.26
N ALA A 208 -5.64 7.20 0.23
CA ALA A 208 -4.23 7.56 0.36
C ALA A 208 -3.79 7.88 1.79
N MET A 209 -2.48 7.77 2.08
CA MET A 209 -1.87 8.45 3.23
C MET A 209 -2.21 9.93 3.15
N THR A 210 -2.75 10.48 4.24
CA THR A 210 -3.32 11.83 4.22
C THR A 210 -2.24 12.91 4.26
N ASN A 211 -1.15 12.66 4.98
CA ASN A 211 -0.03 13.58 5.17
C ASN A 211 1.25 13.00 4.53
N HIS A 212 2.43 13.38 5.01
CA HIS A 212 3.73 12.91 4.52
C HIS A 212 4.75 12.75 5.66
N TYR A 213 5.92 12.18 5.36
CA TYR A 213 6.88 11.76 6.38
C TYR A 213 7.46 12.90 7.22
N THR A 214 7.82 14.02 6.61
CA THR A 214 8.40 15.17 7.34
C THR A 214 7.37 15.80 8.29
N ASP A 215 6.08 15.75 7.95
CA ASP A 215 5.00 16.32 8.76
C ASP A 215 4.80 15.62 10.12
N LEU A 216 5.29 14.37 10.28
CA LEU A 216 5.19 13.65 11.56
C LEU A 216 5.84 14.40 12.72
N MET A 217 6.84 15.25 12.47
CA MET A 217 7.51 16.05 13.52
C MET A 217 6.60 17.10 14.17
N ASN A 218 5.47 17.41 13.53
CA ASN A 218 4.53 18.42 13.98
C ASN A 218 3.48 17.85 14.94
N SER A 219 3.42 16.53 15.14
CA SER A 219 2.41 15.87 15.96
C SER A 219 2.63 16.13 17.45
N ASP A 220 1.56 16.24 18.23
CA ASP A 220 1.59 16.28 19.71
C ASP A 220 1.42 14.88 20.34
N CYS A 221 0.88 13.91 19.58
CA CYS A 221 0.79 12.52 20.01
C CYS A 221 0.83 11.58 18.80
N ILE A 222 1.75 10.62 18.81
CA ILE A 222 1.90 9.63 17.73
C ILE A 222 1.52 8.26 18.25
N LEU A 223 0.44 7.69 17.67
CA LEU A 223 0.00 6.33 17.92
C LEU A 223 0.59 5.37 16.88
N MET A 224 1.57 4.57 17.29
CA MET A 224 2.12 3.47 16.50
C MET A 224 1.34 2.19 16.83
N MET A 225 0.30 1.91 16.05
CA MET A 225 -0.58 0.75 16.22
C MET A 225 -0.85 0.15 14.85
N GLY A 226 -0.73 -1.17 14.72
CA GLY A 226 -0.82 -1.84 13.42
C GLY A 226 0.40 -1.60 12.51
N GLY A 227 1.51 -1.11 13.06
CA GLY A 227 2.75 -0.84 12.33
C GLY A 227 3.96 -0.75 13.26
N ASN A 228 5.14 -1.04 12.70
CA ASN A 228 6.43 -0.96 13.41
C ASN A 228 7.39 -0.06 12.61
N PRO A 229 7.22 1.27 12.66
CA PRO A 229 7.95 2.19 11.79
C PRO A 229 9.47 2.16 12.01
N ALA A 230 9.98 1.87 13.21
CA ALA A 230 11.44 1.76 13.44
C ALA A 230 12.09 0.61 12.64
N GLU A 231 11.33 -0.41 12.24
CA GLU A 231 11.85 -1.55 11.47
C GLU A 231 11.42 -1.52 10.00
N CYS A 232 10.15 -1.23 9.77
CA CYS A 232 9.54 -1.25 8.44
C CYS A 232 9.77 0.04 7.66
N HIS A 233 9.95 1.18 8.35
CA HIS A 233 10.15 2.51 7.77
C HIS A 233 11.23 3.30 8.52
N PRO A 234 12.46 2.79 8.72
CA PRO A 234 13.34 3.28 9.79
C PRO A 234 13.72 4.75 9.67
N VAL A 235 13.87 5.27 8.45
CA VAL A 235 14.20 6.68 8.21
C VAL A 235 13.04 7.61 8.57
N THR A 236 11.79 7.15 8.48
CA THR A 236 10.62 7.87 9.00
C THR A 236 10.73 8.11 10.51
N PHE A 237 11.36 7.19 11.24
CA PHE A 237 11.52 7.30 12.69
C PHE A 237 12.33 8.52 13.13
N LYS A 238 13.13 9.11 12.22
CA LYS A 238 13.75 10.43 12.42
C LYS A 238 12.70 11.49 12.78
N TRP A 239 11.61 11.57 12.00
CA TRP A 239 10.57 12.59 12.17
C TRP A 239 9.69 12.31 13.39
N ILE A 240 9.45 11.03 13.69
CA ILE A 240 8.78 10.60 14.93
C ILE A 240 9.60 11.02 16.16
N MET A 241 10.93 10.84 16.14
CA MET A 241 11.79 11.28 17.24
C MET A 241 11.86 12.81 17.34
N LYS A 242 11.87 13.55 16.22
CA LYS A 242 11.75 15.02 16.24
C LYS A 242 10.44 15.47 16.89
N ALA A 243 9.31 14.78 16.63
CA ALA A 243 8.06 15.06 17.32
C ALA A 243 8.20 14.89 18.84
N LYS A 244 8.82 13.79 19.27
CA LYS A 244 9.10 13.52 20.69
C LYS A 244 9.98 14.60 21.32
N GLU A 245 11.03 15.02 20.63
CA GLU A 245 11.90 16.13 21.06
C GLU A 245 11.14 17.45 21.18
N ASN A 246 10.10 17.65 20.35
CA ASN A 246 9.16 18.77 20.42
C ASN A 246 8.06 18.60 21.49
N GLY A 247 8.10 17.53 22.28
CA GLY A 247 7.17 17.27 23.38
C GLY A 247 6.01 16.32 23.06
N ALA A 248 6.03 15.67 21.89
CA ALA A 248 5.00 14.70 21.55
C ALA A 248 5.07 13.44 22.44
N THR A 249 3.91 12.89 22.79
CA THR A 249 3.85 11.56 23.41
C THR A 249 3.91 10.48 22.34
N LEU A 250 4.83 9.52 22.47
CA LEU A 250 4.91 8.36 21.58
C LEU A 250 4.25 7.14 22.21
N ILE A 251 3.27 6.58 21.52
CA ILE A 251 2.51 5.41 21.98
C ILE A 251 2.80 4.24 21.03
N SER A 252 3.14 3.07 21.59
CA SER A 252 3.26 1.81 20.86
C SER A 252 2.21 0.84 21.37
N VAL A 253 1.29 0.44 20.49
CA VAL A 253 0.31 -0.64 20.75
C VAL A 253 0.62 -1.77 19.78
N ASP A 254 1.22 -2.83 20.29
CA ASP A 254 1.68 -3.99 19.50
C ASP A 254 1.68 -5.22 20.41
N PRO A 255 1.38 -6.43 19.89
CA PRO A 255 1.56 -7.66 20.67
C PRO A 255 3.02 -7.82 21.16
N ARG A 256 4.00 -7.31 20.43
CA ARG A 256 5.42 -7.49 20.73
C ARG A 256 6.04 -6.18 21.18
N TYR A 257 6.89 -6.25 22.20
CA TYR A 257 7.81 -5.15 22.50
C TYR A 257 8.91 -5.12 21.41
N ASN A 258 8.74 -4.25 20.42
CA ASN A 258 9.59 -4.19 19.23
C ASN A 258 10.54 -2.98 19.26
N ARG A 259 11.30 -2.73 18.18
CA ARG A 259 12.25 -1.61 18.16
C ARG A 259 11.56 -0.24 18.23
N SER A 260 10.33 -0.09 17.73
CA SER A 260 9.51 1.12 17.93
C SER A 260 9.11 1.26 19.40
N SER A 261 8.65 0.18 20.03
CA SER A 261 8.27 0.15 21.45
C SER A 261 9.42 0.59 22.35
N SER A 262 10.67 0.27 21.99
CA SER A 262 11.87 0.69 22.75
C SER A 262 12.09 2.20 22.84
N LYS A 263 11.37 2.99 22.03
CA LYS A 263 11.44 4.45 21.98
C LYS A 263 10.14 5.13 22.39
N ALA A 264 9.07 4.36 22.59
CA ALA A 264 7.77 4.85 23.01
C ALA A 264 7.80 5.30 24.47
N ASP A 265 6.97 6.29 24.81
CA ASP A 265 6.70 6.68 26.19
C ASP A 265 5.71 5.71 26.83
N ILE A 266 4.73 5.24 26.03
CA ILE A 266 3.73 4.26 26.45
C ILE A 266 3.83 3.04 25.54
N PHE A 267 4.04 1.86 26.13
CA PHE A 267 3.84 0.58 25.46
C PHE A 267 2.62 -0.11 26.06
N ALA A 268 1.64 -0.45 25.23
CA ALA A 268 0.47 -1.21 25.61
C ALA A 268 0.44 -2.54 24.82
N PRO A 269 0.62 -3.69 25.49
CA PRO A 269 0.54 -5.00 24.84
C PRO A 269 -0.91 -5.33 24.51
N MET A 270 -1.15 -5.95 23.35
CA MET A 270 -2.47 -6.36 22.89
C MET A 270 -2.34 -7.63 22.05
N ARG A 271 -3.22 -8.62 22.22
CA ARG A 271 -3.16 -9.82 21.37
C ARG A 271 -3.52 -9.50 19.91
N SER A 272 -2.95 -10.25 18.99
CA SER A 272 -3.28 -10.15 17.56
C SER A 272 -4.77 -10.41 17.30
N GLY A 273 -5.37 -9.59 16.43
CA GLY A 273 -6.78 -9.72 16.01
C GLY A 273 -7.79 -8.95 16.88
N THR A 274 -7.32 -8.11 17.81
CA THR A 274 -8.21 -7.39 18.77
C THR A 274 -8.11 -5.87 18.72
N ASP A 275 -7.54 -5.34 17.63
CA ASP A 275 -7.42 -3.91 17.40
C ASP A 275 -8.79 -3.20 17.38
N THR A 276 -9.83 -3.81 16.81
CA THR A 276 -11.17 -3.22 16.72
C THR A 276 -11.78 -2.94 18.10
N PRO A 277 -11.82 -3.90 19.05
CA PRO A 277 -12.19 -3.62 20.45
C PRO A 277 -11.39 -2.47 21.08
N PHE A 278 -10.07 -2.44 20.88
CA PHE A 278 -9.22 -1.39 21.42
C PHE A 278 -9.60 -0.01 20.87
N LEU A 279 -9.83 0.11 19.57
CA LEU A 279 -10.16 1.38 18.93
C LEU A 279 -11.60 1.81 19.23
N LEU A 280 -12.57 0.90 19.24
CA LEU A 280 -13.96 1.22 19.59
C LEU A 280 -14.11 1.59 21.07
N GLY A 281 -13.30 1.01 21.96
CA GLY A 281 -13.15 1.48 23.33
C GLY A 281 -12.64 2.92 23.42
N MET A 282 -11.71 3.31 22.55
CA MET A 282 -11.24 4.70 22.45
C MET A 282 -12.34 5.63 21.93
N VAL A 283 -13.11 5.21 20.93
CA VAL A 283 -14.28 5.97 20.44
C VAL A 283 -15.27 6.20 21.58
N LYS A 284 -15.62 5.15 22.34
CA LYS A 284 -16.47 5.28 23.53
C LYS A 284 -15.88 6.27 24.52
N TYR A 285 -14.59 6.14 24.87
CA TYR A 285 -13.92 7.03 25.82
C TYR A 285 -13.97 8.50 25.37
N ILE A 286 -13.75 8.78 24.08
CA ILE A 286 -13.84 10.14 23.52
C ILE A 286 -15.26 10.70 23.66
N LEU A 287 -16.28 9.90 23.34
CA LEU A 287 -17.69 10.32 23.38
C LEU A 287 -18.23 10.48 24.79
N ASP A 288 -17.86 9.59 25.72
CA ASP A 288 -18.32 9.64 27.12
C ASP A 288 -17.72 10.82 27.90
N ASN A 289 -16.56 11.31 27.48
CA ASN A 289 -15.83 12.40 28.15
C ASN A 289 -15.89 13.73 27.37
N ASP A 290 -16.72 13.83 26.33
CA ASP A 290 -16.86 15.03 25.49
C ASP A 290 -15.50 15.57 24.95
N LEU A 291 -14.58 14.67 24.61
CA LEU A 291 -13.22 15.02 24.14
C LEU A 291 -13.13 15.23 22.62
N TYR A 292 -14.24 15.10 21.90
CA TYR A 292 -14.30 15.32 20.47
C TYR A 292 -14.30 16.81 20.12
N PHE A 293 -13.70 17.18 18.99
CA PHE A 293 -13.70 18.56 18.52
C PHE A 293 -15.05 18.92 17.92
N LYS A 294 -15.98 19.42 18.75
CA LYS A 294 -17.39 19.66 18.37
C LYS A 294 -17.57 20.50 17.11
N ASP A 295 -16.84 21.61 16.93
CA ASP A 295 -16.98 22.46 15.74
C ASP A 295 -16.59 21.70 14.46
N TYR A 296 -15.48 20.97 14.49
CA TYR A 296 -15.05 20.10 13.38
C TYR A 296 -16.08 19.01 13.10
N VAL A 297 -16.51 18.28 14.15
CA VAL A 297 -17.44 17.16 14.03
C VAL A 297 -18.76 17.59 13.39
N VAL A 298 -19.36 18.70 13.84
CA VAL A 298 -20.63 19.19 13.31
C VAL A 298 -20.51 19.68 11.87
N ASN A 299 -19.39 20.33 11.53
CA ASN A 299 -19.27 21.06 10.26
C ASN A 299 -18.62 20.26 9.14
N TYR A 300 -17.71 19.32 9.46
CA TYR A 300 -16.87 18.63 8.47
C TYR A 300 -17.06 17.12 8.46
N THR A 301 -17.87 16.57 9.36
CA THR A 301 -18.25 15.16 9.35
C THR A 301 -19.75 14.97 9.12
N ASN A 302 -20.15 13.75 8.79
CA ASN A 302 -21.56 13.38 8.68
C ASN A 302 -22.25 13.10 10.03
N ALA A 303 -21.66 13.47 11.17
CA ALA A 303 -22.23 13.28 12.51
C ALA A 303 -23.68 13.78 12.65
N ALA A 304 -24.01 14.89 12.01
CA ALA A 304 -25.33 15.50 12.04
C ALA A 304 -26.34 14.84 11.08
N PHE A 305 -25.92 13.95 10.18
CA PHE A 305 -26.81 13.40 9.15
C PHE A 305 -27.81 12.44 9.77
N LEU A 306 -29.07 12.49 9.32
CA LEU A 306 -30.11 11.56 9.76
C LEU A 306 -30.09 10.30 8.90
N VAL A 307 -29.91 9.14 9.54
CA VAL A 307 -29.95 7.81 8.91
C VAL A 307 -31.40 7.35 8.77
N ASN A 308 -31.68 6.49 7.80
CA ASN A 308 -32.99 5.85 7.64
C ASN A 308 -33.43 5.18 8.97
N PRO A 309 -34.65 5.45 9.47
CA PRO A 309 -35.16 4.86 10.71
C PRO A 309 -35.22 3.32 10.74
N ASP A 310 -35.23 2.66 9.57
CA ASP A 310 -35.18 1.20 9.46
C ASP A 310 -33.77 0.62 9.72
N PHE A 311 -32.74 1.49 9.81
CA PHE A 311 -31.41 1.08 10.22
C PHE A 311 -31.40 0.59 11.66
N TYR A 312 -30.87 -0.59 11.89
CA TYR A 312 -30.51 -1.04 13.22
C TYR A 312 -29.26 -1.90 13.20
N PHE A 313 -28.67 -2.03 14.38
CA PHE A 313 -27.68 -3.05 14.70
C PHE A 313 -28.21 -3.84 15.88
N ASP A 314 -28.27 -5.16 15.76
CA ASP A 314 -28.64 -6.04 16.86
C ASP A 314 -27.40 -6.30 17.73
N PRO A 315 -27.33 -5.77 18.97
CA PRO A 315 -26.17 -5.93 19.83
C PRO A 315 -25.98 -7.34 20.38
N GLU A 316 -27.02 -8.17 20.40
CA GLU A 316 -26.91 -9.57 20.85
C GLU A 316 -26.43 -10.45 19.71
N GLU A 317 -27.01 -10.28 18.52
CA GLU A 317 -26.65 -11.09 17.35
C GLU A 317 -25.36 -10.61 16.68
N GLY A 318 -25.01 -9.33 16.80
CA GLY A 318 -23.82 -8.76 16.17
C GLY A 318 -24.00 -8.50 14.69
N LEU A 319 -25.23 -8.26 14.24
CA LEU A 319 -25.58 -8.12 12.83
C LEU A 319 -26.31 -6.81 12.57
N PHE A 320 -26.01 -6.17 11.44
CA PHE A 320 -26.75 -5.00 10.98
C PHE A 320 -28.08 -5.40 10.33
N SER A 321 -28.98 -4.44 10.19
CA SER A 321 -30.21 -4.58 9.39
C SER A 321 -29.87 -5.04 7.96
N GLY A 322 -30.65 -6.00 7.46
CA GLY A 322 -30.53 -6.52 6.09
C GLY A 322 -29.60 -7.73 5.92
N PHE A 323 -29.09 -8.35 6.99
CA PHE A 323 -28.27 -9.55 6.86
C PHE A 323 -29.05 -10.73 6.25
N GLN A 324 -28.45 -11.38 5.27
CA GLN A 324 -28.96 -12.56 4.59
C GLN A 324 -27.89 -13.66 4.63
N LYS A 325 -28.22 -14.78 5.27
CA LYS A 325 -27.35 -15.97 5.26
C LYS A 325 -27.38 -16.60 3.87
N LYS A 326 -26.22 -16.87 3.28
CA LYS A 326 -26.15 -17.53 1.97
C LYS A 326 -26.05 -19.04 2.14
N SER A 327 -26.78 -19.78 1.28
CA SER A 327 -26.44 -21.17 0.98
C SER A 327 -25.21 -21.19 0.08
N GLU A 328 -24.26 -22.09 0.36
CA GLU A 328 -22.98 -22.25 -0.34
C GLU A 328 -23.11 -22.09 -1.86
N THR A 329 -22.55 -21.02 -2.43
CA THR A 329 -22.43 -20.85 -3.89
C THR A 329 -21.07 -20.24 -4.22
N ASN A 330 -20.35 -20.88 -5.14
CA ASN A 330 -19.13 -20.57 -5.93
C ASN A 330 -17.96 -19.73 -5.35
N PHE A 331 -18.17 -18.84 -4.37
CA PHE A 331 -17.16 -18.24 -3.50
C PHE A 331 -17.76 -18.17 -2.10
N ALA A 332 -17.19 -18.92 -1.16
CA ALA A 332 -17.84 -19.08 0.13
C ALA A 332 -17.62 -17.79 0.96
N VAL A 333 -18.63 -16.92 1.00
CA VAL A 333 -18.84 -15.94 2.07
C VAL A 333 -20.00 -16.44 2.91
N PHE A 334 -20.00 -16.25 4.23
CA PHE A 334 -21.06 -16.83 5.08
C PHE A 334 -22.44 -16.19 4.85
N GLY A 335 -22.48 -14.96 4.35
CA GLY A 335 -23.71 -14.22 4.05
C GLY A 335 -23.45 -12.97 3.23
N SER A 336 -24.42 -12.07 3.20
CA SER A 336 -24.33 -10.73 2.63
C SER A 336 -25.35 -9.80 3.29
N TYR A 337 -25.18 -8.49 3.12
CA TYR A 337 -26.15 -7.50 3.57
C TYR A 337 -26.91 -6.88 2.40
N ASP A 338 -28.23 -6.79 2.55
CA ASP A 338 -29.04 -5.75 1.90
C ASP A 338 -28.82 -4.42 2.66
N ARG A 339 -28.42 -3.38 1.94
CA ARG A 339 -27.93 -2.12 2.51
C ARG A 339 -28.91 -0.98 2.36
N ASP A 340 -30.15 -1.24 1.93
CA ASP A 340 -31.15 -0.20 1.68
C ASP A 340 -31.45 0.65 2.94
N SER A 341 -31.53 -0.02 4.09
CA SER A 341 -31.70 0.64 5.39
C SER A 341 -30.49 1.48 5.83
N TRP A 342 -29.32 1.36 5.19
CA TRP A 342 -28.12 2.13 5.55
C TRP A 342 -28.08 3.49 4.84
N SER A 343 -29.16 3.88 4.17
CA SER A 343 -29.28 5.16 3.49
C SER A 343 -29.48 6.34 4.45
N PHE A 344 -29.18 7.55 3.98
CA PHE A 344 -29.53 8.78 4.70
C PHE A 344 -30.94 9.25 4.32
N GLN A 345 -31.66 9.81 5.29
CA GLN A 345 -32.88 10.56 5.02
C GLN A 345 -32.53 11.80 4.18
N LYS A 346 -33.31 12.08 3.15
CA LYS A 346 -33.11 13.24 2.27
C LYS A 346 -34.26 14.24 2.42
N ASP A 347 -33.96 15.52 2.23
CA ASP A 347 -34.98 16.56 2.07
C ASP A 347 -35.59 16.55 0.65
N ASN A 348 -36.45 17.52 0.37
CA ASN A 348 -37.15 17.61 -0.92
C ASN A 348 -36.21 17.87 -2.11
N ASP A 349 -34.99 18.37 -1.85
CA ASP A 349 -33.97 18.63 -2.86
C ASP A 349 -33.00 17.46 -3.01
N GLY A 350 -33.22 16.35 -2.28
CA GLY A 350 -32.36 15.17 -2.32
C GLY A 350 -31.07 15.31 -1.51
N ILE A 351 -30.96 16.34 -0.67
CA ILE A 351 -29.82 16.59 0.21
C ILE A 351 -30.03 15.84 1.54
N PRO A 352 -29.01 15.16 2.10
CA PRO A 352 -29.14 14.51 3.40
C PRO A 352 -29.62 15.47 4.50
N LYS A 353 -30.69 15.10 5.21
CA LYS A 353 -31.19 15.86 6.36
C LYS A 353 -30.17 15.89 7.48
N ARG A 354 -30.12 16.99 8.23
CA ARG A 354 -29.15 17.20 9.31
C ARG A 354 -29.78 17.76 10.57
N ASP A 355 -29.35 17.26 11.72
CA ASP A 355 -29.53 17.87 13.03
C ASP A 355 -28.18 18.31 13.59
N THR A 356 -27.91 19.61 13.54
CA THR A 356 -26.65 20.19 14.05
C THR A 356 -26.60 20.29 15.57
N SER A 357 -27.71 20.05 16.28
CA SER A 357 -27.73 19.92 17.74
C SER A 357 -27.18 18.55 18.22
N LEU A 358 -27.11 17.58 17.30
CA LEU A 358 -26.70 16.20 17.54
C LEU A 358 -27.61 15.47 18.57
N GLN A 359 -28.89 15.82 18.66
CA GLN A 359 -29.84 15.25 19.62
C GLN A 359 -30.84 14.27 18.98
N ASP A 360 -31.07 14.36 17.67
CA ASP A 360 -31.97 13.43 16.97
C ASP A 360 -31.47 11.99 17.11
N PRO A 361 -32.32 11.04 17.53
CA PRO A 361 -31.91 9.66 17.78
C PRO A 361 -31.42 8.94 16.52
N ASN A 362 -31.80 9.41 15.33
CA ASN A 362 -31.35 8.87 14.05
C ASN A 362 -30.15 9.62 13.48
N CYS A 363 -29.62 10.65 14.15
CA CYS A 363 -28.38 11.25 13.69
C CYS A 363 -27.21 10.28 13.88
N VAL A 364 -26.25 10.30 12.96
CA VAL A 364 -25.04 9.45 12.99
C VAL A 364 -24.33 9.51 14.34
N PHE A 365 -24.28 10.69 14.98
CA PHE A 365 -23.66 10.86 16.29
C PHE A 365 -24.32 10.00 17.38
N GLN A 366 -25.65 10.03 17.48
CA GLN A 366 -26.39 9.25 18.49
C GLN A 366 -26.33 7.75 18.19
N LEU A 367 -26.41 7.35 16.92
CA LEU A 367 -26.27 5.96 16.50
C LEU A 367 -24.86 5.42 16.80
N LEU A 368 -23.81 6.21 16.57
CA LEU A 368 -22.45 5.85 16.92
C LEU A 368 -22.29 5.68 18.43
N LYS A 369 -22.82 6.64 19.22
CA LYS A 369 -22.78 6.57 20.68
C LYS A 369 -23.40 5.27 21.17
N LYS A 370 -24.61 4.93 20.69
CA LYS A 370 -25.31 3.67 21.00
C LYS A 370 -24.50 2.43 20.57
N HIS A 371 -23.91 2.44 19.38
CA HIS A 371 -23.13 1.31 18.85
C HIS A 371 -21.94 0.93 19.74
N VAL A 372 -21.23 1.95 20.25
CA VAL A 372 -19.98 1.74 21.02
C VAL A 372 -20.21 1.54 22.52
N GLU A 373 -21.43 1.65 23.05
CA GLU A 373 -21.73 1.52 24.49
C GLU A 373 -21.19 0.23 25.11
N ARG A 374 -21.17 -0.86 24.34
CA ARG A 374 -20.69 -2.19 24.76
C ARG A 374 -19.18 -2.27 24.96
N TYR A 375 -18.39 -1.35 24.40
CA TYR A 375 -16.93 -1.36 24.43
C TYR A 375 -16.36 -0.70 25.68
N THR A 376 -16.81 -1.16 26.86
CA THR A 376 -16.30 -0.70 28.16
C THR A 376 -14.83 -1.06 28.36
N LEU A 377 -14.11 -0.29 29.20
CA LEU A 377 -12.70 -0.58 29.52
C LEU A 377 -12.48 -2.03 30.01
N ASP A 378 -13.42 -2.59 30.79
CA ASP A 378 -13.31 -3.96 31.31
C ASP A 378 -13.44 -4.99 30.19
N ARG A 379 -14.47 -4.88 29.35
CA ARG A 379 -14.66 -5.79 28.20
C ARG A 379 -13.51 -5.68 27.20
N VAL A 380 -13.04 -4.46 26.93
CA VAL A 380 -11.89 -4.25 26.05
C VAL A 380 -10.64 -4.89 26.65
N SER A 381 -10.38 -4.70 27.95
CA SER A 381 -9.23 -5.32 28.64
C SER A 381 -9.31 -6.84 28.58
N GLU A 382 -10.48 -7.42 28.84
CA GLU A 382 -10.73 -8.86 28.83
C GLU A 382 -10.52 -9.49 27.44
N THR A 383 -10.94 -8.82 26.36
CA THR A 383 -10.76 -9.32 24.98
C THR A 383 -9.33 -9.15 24.47
N THR A 384 -8.74 -7.97 24.71
CA THR A 384 -7.44 -7.57 24.15
C THR A 384 -6.26 -8.14 24.93
N GLY A 385 -6.46 -8.44 26.22
CA GLY A 385 -5.39 -8.71 27.18
C GLY A 385 -4.59 -7.46 27.56
N THR A 386 -4.97 -6.27 27.09
CA THR A 386 -4.34 -5.01 27.50
C THR A 386 -4.80 -4.64 28.90
N PRO A 387 -3.90 -4.36 29.85
CA PRO A 387 -4.29 -3.91 31.18
C PRO A 387 -5.18 -2.65 31.15
N ARG A 388 -6.20 -2.62 32.01
CA ARG A 388 -7.18 -1.51 32.08
C ARG A 388 -6.52 -0.14 32.26
N ASP A 389 -5.54 -0.05 33.15
CA ASP A 389 -4.77 1.18 33.40
C ASP A 389 -4.00 1.64 32.17
N LYS A 390 -3.47 0.71 31.38
CA LYS A 390 -2.80 1.00 30.11
C LYS A 390 -3.77 1.45 29.02
N LEU A 391 -4.97 0.88 28.95
CA LEU A 391 -6.02 1.38 28.05
C LEU A 391 -6.36 2.83 28.36
N GLU A 392 -6.61 3.15 29.64
CA GLU A 392 -6.94 4.50 30.08
C GLU A 392 -5.79 5.49 29.81
N GLU A 393 -4.54 5.09 30.07
CA GLU A 393 -3.35 5.90 29.78
C GLU A 393 -3.24 6.26 28.29
N VAL A 394 -3.41 5.27 27.40
CA VAL A 394 -3.38 5.49 25.94
C VAL A 394 -4.55 6.35 25.48
N TYR A 395 -5.76 6.05 25.94
CA TYR A 395 -6.96 6.78 25.52
C TYR A 395 -6.89 8.23 25.95
N LYS A 396 -6.46 8.50 27.19
CA LYS A 396 -6.27 9.87 27.69
C LYS A 396 -5.22 10.63 26.89
N ALA A 397 -4.07 10.02 26.62
CA ALA A 397 -2.98 10.67 25.89
C ALA A 397 -3.39 11.02 24.45
N PHE A 398 -4.00 10.08 23.73
CA PHE A 398 -4.39 10.31 22.34
C PHE A 398 -5.62 11.20 22.20
N ALA A 399 -6.65 11.04 23.06
CA ALA A 399 -7.85 11.87 23.01
C ALA A 399 -7.60 13.34 23.38
N ALA A 400 -6.50 13.65 24.09
CA ALA A 400 -6.10 15.02 24.38
C ALA A 400 -5.85 15.85 23.10
N THR A 401 -5.61 15.20 21.96
CA THR A 401 -5.44 15.89 20.67
C THR A 401 -6.76 16.36 20.05
N GLY A 402 -7.90 16.14 20.71
CA GLY A 402 -9.18 16.75 20.31
C GLY A 402 -9.23 18.26 20.57
N ALA A 403 -8.24 18.81 21.28
CA ALA A 403 -8.05 20.25 21.39
C ALA A 403 -7.64 20.86 20.03
N PRO A 404 -8.21 22.01 19.62
CA PRO A 404 -8.04 22.57 18.27
C PRO A 404 -6.61 23.03 17.95
N ASP A 405 -5.78 23.29 18.96
CA ASP A 405 -4.37 23.67 18.85
C ASP A 405 -3.41 22.46 18.92
N LYS A 406 -3.94 21.25 19.07
CA LYS A 406 -3.20 20.00 19.13
C LYS A 406 -3.47 19.12 17.91
N SER A 407 -2.52 18.27 17.57
CA SER A 407 -2.70 17.27 16.52
C SER A 407 -2.19 15.90 16.91
N GLY A 408 -3.01 14.89 16.70
CA GLY A 408 -2.67 13.48 16.87
C GLY A 408 -2.57 12.78 15.54
N THR A 409 -1.57 11.92 15.36
CA THR A 409 -1.45 11.09 14.17
C THR A 409 -1.28 9.63 14.53
N ASN A 410 -1.79 8.75 13.69
CA ASN A 410 -1.50 7.32 13.79
C ASN A 410 -0.61 6.88 12.63
N THR A 411 0.37 6.04 12.94
CA THR A 411 1.15 5.33 11.92
C THR A 411 0.79 3.85 11.96
N TYR A 412 0.33 3.32 10.83
CA TYR A 412 0.01 1.90 10.69
C TYR A 412 0.46 1.39 9.33
N ALA A 413 0.54 0.07 9.19
CA ALA A 413 0.80 -0.61 7.94
C ALA A 413 0.10 -1.97 7.94
N MET A 414 0.85 -3.06 7.79
CA MET A 414 0.29 -4.41 7.63
C MET A 414 -0.21 -5.08 8.90
N GLY A 415 0.06 -4.51 10.07
CA GLY A 415 -0.53 -5.00 11.32
C GLY A 415 -2.05 -4.84 11.35
N TRP A 416 -2.62 -3.93 10.55
CA TRP A 416 -4.06 -3.71 10.45
C TRP A 416 -4.69 -4.19 9.15
N THR A 417 -3.90 -4.40 8.09
CA THR A 417 -4.47 -4.68 6.76
C THR A 417 -4.61 -6.17 6.44
N GLN A 418 -4.10 -7.07 7.30
CA GLN A 418 -4.03 -8.51 7.04
C GLN A 418 -4.85 -9.31 8.05
N HIS A 419 -6.14 -8.99 8.10
CA HIS A 419 -7.19 -9.60 8.92
C HIS A 419 -8.47 -9.72 8.10
N THR A 420 -9.35 -10.63 8.47
CA THR A 420 -10.68 -10.76 7.85
C THR A 420 -11.60 -9.53 8.05
N ILE A 421 -11.25 -8.62 8.95
CA ILE A 421 -11.97 -7.36 9.23
C ILE A 421 -11.13 -6.10 8.96
N ALA A 422 -10.07 -6.22 8.17
CA ALA A 422 -9.04 -5.18 8.04
C ALA A 422 -9.57 -3.81 7.59
N VAL A 423 -10.53 -3.74 6.66
CA VAL A 423 -11.18 -2.47 6.29
C VAL A 423 -11.85 -1.80 7.48
N GLN A 424 -12.63 -2.53 8.28
CA GLN A 424 -13.37 -1.99 9.43
C GLN A 424 -12.44 -1.57 10.58
N LEU A 425 -11.35 -2.31 10.77
CA LEU A 425 -10.31 -1.94 11.72
C LEU A 425 -9.77 -0.53 11.38
N ILE A 426 -9.36 -0.30 10.12
CA ILE A 426 -8.82 1.00 9.69
C ILE A 426 -9.90 2.10 9.77
N ARG A 427 -11.16 1.77 9.47
CA ARG A 427 -12.30 2.68 9.66
C ARG A 427 -12.44 3.15 11.09
N SER A 428 -12.20 2.28 12.08
CA SER A 428 -12.26 2.65 13.50
C SER A 428 -11.28 3.78 13.82
N MET A 429 -10.04 3.68 13.33
CA MET A 429 -9.06 4.75 13.47
C MET A 429 -9.44 6.01 12.69
N ALA A 430 -9.98 5.83 11.47
CA ALA A 430 -10.40 6.95 10.66
C ALA A 430 -11.52 7.78 11.34
N MET A 431 -12.43 7.11 12.05
CA MET A 431 -13.47 7.72 12.87
C MET A 431 -12.88 8.48 14.07
N ILE A 432 -11.90 7.90 14.77
CA ILE A 432 -11.20 8.58 15.87
C ILE A 432 -10.57 9.89 15.38
N GLN A 433 -9.87 9.87 14.24
CA GLN A 433 -9.25 11.08 13.70
C GLN A 433 -10.27 12.16 13.30
N LEU A 434 -11.46 11.77 12.85
CA LEU A 434 -12.56 12.72 12.56
C LEU A 434 -13.17 13.30 13.84
N LEU A 435 -13.37 12.48 14.87
CA LEU A 435 -13.89 12.92 16.17
C LEU A 435 -12.93 13.92 16.83
N LEU A 436 -11.63 13.68 16.74
CA LEU A 436 -10.60 14.56 17.30
C LEU A 436 -10.26 15.75 16.38
N GLY A 437 -10.84 15.84 15.18
CA GLY A 437 -10.53 16.92 14.24
C GLY A 437 -9.09 16.92 13.71
N ASN A 438 -8.42 15.77 13.72
CA ASN A 438 -7.01 15.64 13.34
C ASN A 438 -6.78 15.60 11.81
N VAL A 439 -7.80 15.32 11.00
CA VAL A 439 -7.65 15.16 9.54
C VAL A 439 -7.55 16.52 8.84
N GLY A 440 -6.51 16.70 8.03
CA GLY A 440 -6.21 17.95 7.31
C GLY A 440 -5.19 18.84 8.01
N ASN A 441 -4.85 18.56 9.27
CA ASN A 441 -3.89 19.32 10.07
C ASN A 441 -2.46 18.79 9.94
N ALA A 442 -1.47 19.68 10.12
CA ALA A 442 -0.06 19.31 10.26
C ALA A 442 0.15 18.51 11.55
N GLY A 443 0.93 17.42 11.47
CA GLY A 443 1.13 16.48 12.59
C GLY A 443 -0.09 15.62 12.90
N GLY A 444 -1.13 15.70 12.08
CA GLY A 444 -2.38 14.98 12.23
C GLY A 444 -2.56 13.84 11.22
N GLY A 445 -3.81 13.62 10.82
CA GLY A 445 -4.18 12.73 9.74
C GLY A 445 -3.95 11.23 10.01
N VAL A 446 -4.19 10.42 8.99
CA VAL A 446 -4.01 8.98 9.01
C VAL A 446 -2.79 8.62 8.17
N ASN A 447 -1.69 8.32 8.84
CA ASN A 447 -0.43 7.98 8.17
C ASN A 447 -0.34 6.47 7.90
N ALA A 448 -1.13 6.05 6.90
CA ALA A 448 -1.06 4.71 6.30
C ALA A 448 0.30 4.52 5.62
N LEU A 449 1.29 3.96 6.33
CA LEU A 449 2.66 3.83 5.84
C LEU A 449 2.75 2.72 4.80
N ARG A 450 3.02 3.11 3.54
CA ARG A 450 3.00 2.20 2.40
C ARG A 450 4.08 1.13 2.49
N GLY A 451 3.85 -0.04 1.90
CA GLY A 451 4.86 -1.11 1.82
C GLY A 451 6.04 -0.76 0.92
N GLU A 452 5.99 -1.20 -0.34
CA GLU A 452 7.11 -1.06 -1.29
C GLU A 452 7.32 0.36 -1.80
N SER A 453 8.51 0.59 -2.35
CA SER A 453 8.98 1.88 -2.85
C SER A 453 8.00 2.55 -3.80
N ASN A 454 7.29 1.76 -4.62
CA ASN A 454 6.29 2.26 -5.57
C ASN A 454 4.93 1.57 -5.44
N VAL A 455 4.55 1.04 -4.26
CA VAL A 455 3.21 0.44 -4.09
C VAL A 455 2.09 1.46 -4.25
N GLN A 456 2.37 2.74 -3.94
CA GLN A 456 1.44 3.83 -4.23
C GLN A 456 1.27 3.97 -5.75
N GLY A 457 2.36 4.12 -6.50
CA GLY A 457 2.32 4.33 -7.94
C GLY A 457 1.78 3.15 -8.75
N SER A 458 2.14 1.93 -8.40
CA SER A 458 1.55 0.71 -9.00
C SER A 458 0.06 0.55 -8.71
N THR A 459 -0.42 1.01 -7.55
CA THR A 459 -1.86 1.12 -7.25
C THR A 459 -2.51 2.25 -8.06
N ASP A 460 -1.84 3.39 -8.20
CA ASP A 460 -2.31 4.51 -9.03
C ASP A 460 -2.41 4.10 -10.51
N SER A 461 -1.51 3.24 -10.99
CA SER A 461 -1.53 2.62 -12.32
C SER A 461 -2.46 1.41 -12.41
N ALA A 462 -3.10 1.01 -11.30
CA ALA A 462 -4.12 -0.02 -11.22
C ALA A 462 -3.68 -1.43 -11.68
N LEU A 463 -2.55 -1.91 -11.17
CA LEU A 463 -2.18 -3.33 -11.21
C LEU A 463 -3.06 -4.17 -10.25
N LEU A 464 -4.38 -4.01 -10.35
CA LEU A 464 -5.42 -4.62 -9.52
C LEU A 464 -6.66 -4.90 -10.39
N TYR A 465 -7.39 -5.98 -10.09
CA TYR A 465 -8.44 -6.47 -11.01
C TYR A 465 -9.65 -5.52 -11.12
N HIS A 466 -10.03 -4.90 -10.00
CA HIS A 466 -11.27 -4.14 -9.83
C HIS A 466 -11.20 -2.68 -10.30
N ILE A 467 -9.99 -2.18 -10.60
CA ILE A 467 -9.77 -0.81 -11.07
C ILE A 467 -8.86 -0.78 -12.31
N ILE A 468 -8.96 0.31 -13.05
CA ILE A 468 -8.06 0.74 -14.14
C ILE A 468 -7.40 2.06 -13.70
N PRO A 469 -6.37 2.57 -14.42
CA PRO A 469 -5.53 3.65 -13.93
C PRO A 469 -6.32 4.82 -13.33
N ALA A 470 -5.76 5.37 -12.25
CA ALA A 470 -6.29 6.50 -11.51
C ALA A 470 -7.62 6.22 -10.78
N TYR A 471 -7.77 5.00 -10.23
CA TYR A 471 -8.92 4.55 -9.43
C TYR A 471 -10.27 4.59 -10.16
N ASN A 472 -10.24 4.50 -11.48
CA ASN A 472 -11.45 4.29 -12.28
C ASN A 472 -11.89 2.81 -12.14
N PRO A 473 -13.18 2.51 -11.95
CA PRO A 473 -13.65 1.13 -11.88
C PRO A 473 -13.36 0.34 -13.16
N THR A 474 -13.06 -0.95 -13.03
CA THR A 474 -12.97 -1.82 -14.22
C THR A 474 -14.37 -1.98 -14.85
N PRO A 475 -14.50 -1.90 -16.18
CA PRO A 475 -15.77 -2.11 -16.88
C PRO A 475 -16.47 -3.41 -16.47
N ARG A 476 -17.80 -3.40 -16.46
CA ARG A 476 -18.63 -4.57 -16.17
C ARG A 476 -19.51 -4.93 -17.36
N ALA A 477 -19.88 -6.19 -17.47
CA ALA A 477 -20.76 -6.73 -18.51
C ALA A 477 -22.12 -5.99 -18.55
N SER A 478 -22.59 -5.53 -17.40
CA SER A 478 -23.81 -4.70 -17.24
C SER A 478 -23.68 -3.26 -17.73
N TRP A 479 -22.50 -2.82 -18.17
CA TRP A 479 -22.23 -1.47 -18.68
C TRP A 479 -21.75 -1.55 -20.13
N PRO A 480 -22.66 -1.86 -21.07
CA PRO A 480 -22.28 -2.17 -22.45
C PRO A 480 -21.70 -0.96 -23.20
N THR A 481 -22.02 0.26 -22.78
CA THR A 481 -21.52 1.50 -23.38
C THR A 481 -20.71 2.35 -22.40
N LEU A 482 -19.92 3.29 -22.95
CA LEU A 482 -19.20 4.29 -22.14
C LEU A 482 -20.16 5.19 -21.35
N GLU A 483 -21.36 5.45 -21.89
CA GLU A 483 -22.41 6.19 -21.20
C GLU A 483 -22.92 5.43 -19.97
N ASP A 484 -23.20 4.13 -20.12
CA ASP A 484 -23.61 3.28 -18.99
C ASP A 484 -22.53 3.21 -17.92
N TYR A 485 -21.26 3.11 -18.33
CA TYR A 485 -20.13 3.18 -17.42
C TYR A 485 -20.13 4.49 -16.65
N ASN A 486 -20.24 5.63 -17.34
CA ASN A 486 -20.24 6.94 -16.71
C ASN A 486 -21.41 7.10 -15.75
N LYS A 487 -22.62 6.69 -16.15
CA LYS A 487 -23.82 6.75 -15.32
C LYS A 487 -23.71 5.89 -14.06
N ALA A 488 -23.20 4.67 -14.18
CA ALA A 488 -23.10 3.75 -13.05
C ALA A 488 -22.00 4.14 -12.04
N ASN A 489 -20.98 4.86 -12.50
CA ASN A 489 -19.77 5.08 -11.73
C ASN A 489 -19.58 6.55 -11.31
N THR A 490 -20.35 7.49 -11.84
CA THR A 490 -20.24 8.92 -11.48
C THR A 490 -21.26 9.26 -10.40
N PRO A 491 -20.83 9.48 -9.14
CA PRO A 491 -21.75 9.89 -8.08
C PRO A 491 -22.38 11.25 -8.40
N VAL A 492 -23.62 11.45 -7.94
CA VAL A 492 -24.37 12.70 -8.10
C VAL A 492 -24.66 13.30 -6.72
N SER A 493 -24.46 14.60 -6.58
CA SER A 493 -24.82 15.36 -5.39
C SER A 493 -25.75 16.50 -5.77
N HIS A 494 -26.80 16.70 -4.99
CA HIS A 494 -27.70 17.85 -5.09
C HIS A 494 -27.31 18.99 -4.14
N ASP A 495 -26.34 18.77 -3.22
CA ASP A 495 -25.83 19.82 -2.36
C ASP A 495 -24.90 20.76 -3.16
N PRO A 496 -25.25 22.05 -3.34
CA PRO A 496 -24.44 23.01 -4.09
C PRO A 496 -23.08 23.30 -3.43
N LYS A 497 -22.90 22.98 -2.15
CA LYS A 497 -21.62 23.10 -1.44
C LYS A 497 -20.75 21.85 -1.54
N SER A 498 -21.30 20.71 -1.96
CA SER A 498 -20.48 19.55 -2.28
C SER A 498 -19.73 19.79 -3.60
N ALA A 499 -18.42 19.55 -3.58
CA ALA A 499 -17.63 19.59 -4.80
C ALA A 499 -17.85 18.33 -5.66
N ASN A 500 -18.12 17.18 -5.01
CA ASN A 500 -18.33 15.88 -5.64
C ASN A 500 -17.40 15.67 -6.85
N TRP A 501 -16.09 15.78 -6.66
CA TRP A 501 -15.14 15.98 -7.76
C TRP A 501 -15.12 14.82 -8.77
N TRP A 502 -15.52 13.62 -8.32
CA TRP A 502 -15.75 12.46 -9.18
C TRP A 502 -16.79 12.69 -10.29
N GLN A 503 -17.58 13.76 -10.25
CA GLN A 503 -18.42 14.20 -11.37
C GLN A 503 -17.65 14.40 -12.69
N ASN A 504 -16.33 14.61 -12.60
CA ASN A 504 -15.44 14.76 -13.75
C ASN A 504 -14.92 13.42 -14.32
N ARG A 505 -15.36 12.26 -13.78
CA ARG A 505 -14.94 10.94 -14.26
C ARG A 505 -15.08 10.73 -15.77
N PRO A 506 -16.12 11.23 -16.47
CA PRO A 506 -16.23 11.13 -17.92
C PRO A 506 -15.00 11.66 -18.68
N LYS A 507 -14.41 12.77 -18.21
CA LYS A 507 -13.18 13.34 -18.77
C LYS A 507 -12.03 12.37 -18.61
N TYR A 508 -11.89 11.78 -17.43
CA TYR A 508 -10.76 10.92 -17.08
C TYR A 508 -10.76 9.61 -17.84
N ILE A 509 -11.92 8.95 -17.95
CA ILE A 509 -12.03 7.70 -18.71
C ILE A 509 -11.83 7.94 -20.20
N ALA A 510 -12.36 9.03 -20.76
CA ALA A 510 -12.15 9.38 -22.16
C ALA A 510 -10.67 9.62 -22.45
N SER A 511 -9.99 10.43 -21.63
CA SER A 511 -8.55 10.70 -21.80
C SER A 511 -7.67 9.47 -21.62
N LEU A 512 -8.04 8.55 -20.72
CA LEU A 512 -7.34 7.27 -20.55
C LEU A 512 -7.47 6.38 -21.78
N LEU A 513 -8.69 6.26 -22.33
CA LEU A 513 -8.92 5.50 -23.56
C LEU A 513 -8.15 6.09 -24.74
N LYS A 514 -8.09 7.42 -24.86
CA LYS A 514 -7.25 8.12 -25.85
C LYS A 514 -5.75 7.92 -25.63
N ALA A 515 -5.29 7.71 -24.40
CA ALA A 515 -3.88 7.38 -24.13
C ALA A 515 -3.52 5.96 -24.62
N MET A 516 -4.44 5.00 -24.48
CA MET A 516 -4.26 3.63 -24.94
C MET A 516 -4.48 3.47 -26.45
N TYR A 517 -5.44 4.22 -27.02
CA TYR A 517 -5.91 4.10 -28.40
C TYR A 517 -6.12 5.50 -29.02
N PRO A 518 -5.04 6.23 -29.36
CA PRO A 518 -5.10 7.64 -29.74
C PRO A 518 -5.88 7.93 -31.03
N ASP A 519 -6.01 6.96 -31.93
CA ASP A 519 -6.73 7.12 -33.20
C ASP A 519 -8.20 6.68 -33.14
N LYS A 520 -8.64 6.14 -32.00
CA LYS A 520 -10.01 5.64 -31.81
C LYS A 520 -10.84 6.61 -30.99
N GLU A 521 -12.13 6.71 -31.30
CA GLU A 521 -13.04 7.46 -30.43
C GLU A 521 -13.17 6.75 -29.07
N PRO A 522 -13.37 7.49 -27.95
CA PRO A 522 -13.51 6.88 -26.63
C PRO A 522 -14.63 5.82 -26.57
N SER A 523 -15.75 6.05 -27.25
CA SER A 523 -16.85 5.09 -27.31
C SER A 523 -16.50 3.79 -28.05
N GLU A 524 -15.65 3.86 -29.09
CA GLU A 524 -15.15 2.69 -29.82
C GLU A 524 -14.15 1.91 -28.97
N SER A 525 -13.14 2.60 -28.43
CA SER A 525 -12.08 2.00 -27.62
C SER A 525 -12.56 1.48 -26.26
N TYR A 526 -13.68 1.98 -25.73
CA TYR A 526 -14.33 1.37 -24.56
C TYR A 526 -14.74 -0.09 -24.82
N ASN A 527 -15.06 -0.46 -26.07
CA ASN A 527 -15.40 -1.85 -26.44
C ASN A 527 -14.17 -2.77 -26.53
N TYR A 528 -12.96 -2.20 -26.55
CA TYR A 528 -11.70 -2.95 -26.50
C TYR A 528 -11.35 -3.40 -25.07
N MET A 529 -11.89 -2.73 -24.06
CA MET A 529 -11.58 -3.03 -22.67
C MET A 529 -12.29 -4.33 -22.20
N PRO A 530 -11.58 -5.22 -21.48
CA PRO A 530 -12.20 -6.40 -20.89
C PRO A 530 -13.18 -5.99 -19.78
N ARG A 531 -14.25 -6.76 -19.62
CA ARG A 531 -15.31 -6.50 -18.64
C ARG A 531 -15.47 -7.64 -17.67
N LEU A 532 -15.61 -7.30 -16.39
CA LEU A 532 -15.96 -8.24 -15.33
C LEU A 532 -17.45 -8.58 -15.40
N ASP A 533 -17.84 -9.78 -14.97
CA ASP A 533 -19.25 -10.05 -14.68
C ASP A 533 -19.71 -9.24 -13.45
N ALA A 534 -21.02 -9.12 -13.28
CA ALA A 534 -21.58 -8.53 -12.08
C ALA A 534 -21.13 -9.36 -10.85
N GLY A 535 -20.46 -8.71 -9.90
CA GLY A 535 -19.95 -9.36 -8.68
C GLY A 535 -18.73 -10.27 -8.87
N GLN A 536 -18.14 -10.36 -10.06
CA GLN A 536 -16.94 -11.19 -10.28
C GLN A 536 -15.76 -10.69 -9.42
N ASP A 537 -15.16 -11.62 -8.68
CA ASP A 537 -13.92 -11.41 -7.92
C ASP A 537 -12.76 -12.10 -8.63
N CYS A 538 -11.70 -11.34 -8.89
CA CYS A 538 -10.44 -11.82 -9.48
C CYS A 538 -9.24 -11.46 -8.59
N SER A 539 -9.48 -11.24 -7.29
CA SER A 539 -8.46 -10.92 -6.29
C SER A 539 -7.43 -12.04 -6.14
N TRP A 540 -6.30 -11.71 -5.52
CA TRP A 540 -5.17 -12.63 -5.31
C TRP A 540 -5.58 -14.03 -4.82
N LEU A 541 -6.38 -14.11 -3.76
CA LEU A 541 -6.77 -15.41 -3.20
C LEU A 541 -7.64 -16.21 -4.18
N VAL A 542 -8.60 -15.56 -4.83
CA VAL A 542 -9.47 -16.19 -5.84
C VAL A 542 -8.65 -16.64 -7.05
N MET A 543 -7.70 -15.82 -7.51
CA MET A 543 -6.79 -16.16 -8.60
C MET A 543 -5.99 -17.44 -8.31
N PHE A 544 -5.38 -17.55 -7.13
CA PHE A 544 -4.61 -18.75 -6.79
C PHE A 544 -5.48 -19.97 -6.49
N ASP A 545 -6.70 -19.78 -6.00
CA ASP A 545 -7.68 -20.86 -5.86
C ASP A 545 -8.11 -21.41 -7.22
N HIS A 546 -8.46 -20.54 -8.16
CA HIS A 546 -8.74 -20.91 -9.56
C HIS A 546 -7.54 -21.56 -10.25
N MET A 547 -6.32 -21.12 -9.97
CA MET A 547 -5.09 -21.75 -10.47
C MET A 547 -4.89 -23.14 -9.89
N HIS A 548 -5.18 -23.32 -8.60
CA HIS A 548 -5.17 -24.65 -7.96
C HIS A 548 -6.23 -25.58 -8.58
N GLN A 549 -7.36 -25.04 -9.04
CA GLN A 549 -8.37 -25.80 -9.80
C GLN A 549 -7.99 -26.06 -11.28
N GLY A 550 -6.82 -25.59 -11.74
CA GLY A 550 -6.35 -25.79 -13.11
C GLY A 550 -7.02 -24.90 -14.15
N LYS A 551 -7.64 -23.78 -13.75
CA LYS A 551 -8.34 -22.86 -14.65
C LYS A 551 -7.41 -21.93 -15.45
N PHE A 552 -6.12 -21.86 -15.11
CA PHE A 552 -5.14 -21.02 -15.81
C PHE A 552 -4.17 -21.85 -16.65
N LYS A 553 -3.91 -21.35 -17.86
CA LYS A 553 -2.85 -21.81 -18.76
C LYS A 553 -1.52 -21.17 -18.41
N GLY A 554 -1.54 -19.87 -18.12
CA GLY A 554 -0.33 -19.06 -18.00
C GLY A 554 -0.32 -18.09 -16.83
N LEU A 555 0.86 -17.87 -16.26
CA LEU A 555 1.10 -16.84 -15.25
C LEU A 555 2.29 -15.96 -15.64
N PHE A 556 2.10 -14.65 -15.57
CA PHE A 556 3.20 -13.69 -15.44
C PHE A 556 3.45 -13.39 -13.97
N ALA A 557 4.60 -13.83 -13.44
CA ALA A 557 5.11 -13.45 -12.13
C ALA A 557 6.20 -12.38 -12.31
N TRP A 558 5.78 -11.12 -12.47
CA TRP A 558 6.65 -10.01 -12.85
C TRP A 558 7.08 -9.21 -11.62
N GLY A 559 8.32 -9.39 -11.17
CA GLY A 559 8.83 -8.67 -9.99
C GLY A 559 8.18 -9.07 -8.67
N MET A 560 7.60 -10.28 -8.58
CA MET A 560 7.00 -10.85 -7.37
C MET A 560 7.45 -12.29 -7.13
N ASN A 561 7.28 -12.78 -5.89
CA ASN A 561 7.65 -14.13 -5.46
C ASN A 561 6.48 -14.86 -4.74
N PRO A 562 5.37 -15.19 -5.43
CA PRO A 562 4.20 -15.87 -4.86
C PRO A 562 4.52 -17.16 -4.11
N ALA A 563 5.55 -17.93 -4.52
CA ALA A 563 5.96 -19.17 -3.85
C ALA A 563 6.55 -18.98 -2.42
N VAL A 564 6.60 -17.73 -1.94
CA VAL A 564 6.89 -17.35 -0.54
C VAL A 564 5.85 -16.38 0.00
N SER A 565 5.35 -15.44 -0.81
CA SER A 565 4.44 -14.38 -0.34
C SER A 565 2.97 -14.79 -0.26
N GLY A 566 2.55 -15.85 -0.96
CA GLY A 566 1.17 -16.32 -0.93
C GLY A 566 0.84 -17.05 0.37
N ALA A 567 -0.29 -16.69 0.99
CA ALA A 567 -0.85 -17.46 2.10
C ALA A 567 -1.24 -18.87 1.63
N ASP A 568 -1.16 -19.85 2.54
CA ASP A 568 -1.04 -21.27 2.21
C ASP A 568 -0.05 -21.49 1.05
N THR A 569 1.23 -21.28 1.37
CA THR A 569 2.30 -21.42 0.38
C THR A 569 2.36 -22.83 -0.22
N ASN A 570 1.90 -23.88 0.47
CA ASN A 570 1.81 -25.22 -0.10
C ASN A 570 0.80 -25.26 -1.25
N LYS A 571 -0.43 -24.75 -1.02
CA LYS A 571 -1.47 -24.60 -2.06
C LYS A 571 -0.97 -23.75 -3.22
N THR A 572 -0.29 -22.63 -2.92
CA THR A 572 0.27 -21.74 -3.95
C THR A 572 1.31 -22.46 -4.82
N ARG A 573 2.24 -23.20 -4.23
CA ARG A 573 3.27 -23.95 -4.97
C ARG A 573 2.65 -25.10 -5.79
N GLU A 574 1.64 -25.77 -5.27
CA GLU A 574 0.89 -26.79 -6.02
C GLU A 574 0.15 -26.16 -7.21
N ALA A 575 -0.47 -25.00 -7.03
CA ALA A 575 -1.18 -24.29 -8.10
C ALA A 575 -0.25 -23.96 -9.28
N LEU A 576 0.98 -23.52 -9.00
CA LEU A 576 1.98 -23.25 -10.03
C LEU A 576 2.30 -24.48 -10.89
N SER A 577 2.21 -25.70 -10.35
CA SER A 577 2.49 -26.95 -11.09
C SER A 577 1.43 -27.31 -12.13
N LYS A 578 0.26 -26.69 -12.06
CA LYS A 578 -0.89 -26.94 -12.93
C LYS A 578 -0.87 -26.08 -14.19
N LEU A 579 -0.08 -25.00 -14.18
CA LEU A 579 0.11 -24.11 -15.33
C LEU A 579 0.77 -24.83 -16.50
N ASP A 580 0.44 -24.41 -17.72
CA ASP A 580 1.16 -24.81 -18.92
C ASP A 580 2.46 -24.00 -19.06
N TRP A 581 2.44 -22.71 -18.71
CA TRP A 581 3.63 -21.86 -18.72
C TRP A 581 3.68 -20.82 -17.60
N LEU A 582 4.90 -20.44 -17.21
CA LEU A 582 5.21 -19.40 -16.23
C LEU A 582 6.32 -18.49 -16.78
N VAL A 583 6.07 -17.18 -16.80
CA VAL A 583 7.10 -16.17 -17.03
C VAL A 583 7.42 -15.49 -15.72
N ASN A 584 8.65 -15.66 -15.22
CA ASN A 584 9.13 -15.01 -14.02
C ASN A 584 10.19 -13.95 -14.37
N VAL A 585 9.89 -12.69 -14.08
CA VAL A 585 10.81 -11.57 -14.29
C VAL A 585 11.36 -11.15 -12.94
N ASN A 586 12.67 -11.24 -12.74
CA ASN A 586 13.30 -10.93 -11.45
C ASN A 586 14.79 -10.61 -11.61
N ILE A 587 15.41 -10.14 -10.53
CA ILE A 587 16.85 -9.82 -10.49
C ILE A 587 17.70 -10.98 -9.98
N PHE A 588 17.13 -11.92 -9.23
CA PHE A 588 17.78 -13.14 -8.73
C PHE A 588 16.96 -14.39 -9.03
N HIS A 589 17.64 -15.53 -9.00
CA HIS A 589 17.00 -16.82 -8.79
C HIS A 589 16.11 -16.77 -7.54
N ASN A 590 14.92 -17.35 -7.64
CA ASN A 590 13.91 -17.29 -6.58
C ASN A 590 12.99 -18.52 -6.60
N GLU A 591 12.26 -18.70 -5.51
CA GLU A 591 11.38 -19.85 -5.27
C GLU A 591 10.23 -19.95 -6.27
N THR A 592 9.76 -18.83 -6.85
CA THR A 592 8.66 -18.85 -7.83
C THR A 592 9.12 -19.39 -9.17
N GLY A 593 10.16 -18.83 -9.79
CA GLY A 593 10.65 -19.39 -11.04
C GLY A 593 11.27 -20.78 -10.88
N SER A 594 11.64 -21.16 -9.66
CA SER A 594 12.24 -22.45 -9.31
C SER A 594 11.26 -23.43 -8.63
N PHE A 595 9.96 -23.14 -8.62
CA PHE A 595 9.00 -23.88 -7.80
C PHE A 595 8.99 -25.39 -8.09
N TRP A 596 9.28 -25.77 -9.34
CA TRP A 596 9.24 -27.13 -9.86
C TRP A 596 10.27 -28.09 -9.22
N HIS A 597 11.27 -27.59 -8.51
CA HIS A 597 12.20 -28.38 -7.68
C HIS A 597 12.21 -27.95 -6.22
N GLY A 598 11.16 -27.25 -5.79
CA GLY A 598 10.99 -26.88 -4.38
C GLY A 598 10.69 -28.09 -3.48
N PRO A 599 10.58 -27.87 -2.16
CA PRO A 599 10.29 -28.93 -1.20
C PRO A 599 9.03 -29.73 -1.57
N GLY A 600 9.16 -31.05 -1.68
CA GLY A 600 8.06 -31.96 -2.02
C GLY A 600 7.68 -32.03 -3.50
N MET A 601 8.43 -31.38 -4.39
CA MET A 601 8.16 -31.37 -5.83
C MET A 601 9.00 -32.40 -6.57
N ASP A 602 8.39 -33.05 -7.56
CA ASP A 602 9.05 -33.96 -8.51
C ASP A 602 9.07 -33.29 -9.91
N PRO A 603 10.22 -32.76 -10.36
CA PRO A 603 10.32 -32.12 -11.67
C PRO A 603 9.82 -32.99 -12.82
N GLY A 604 9.99 -34.32 -12.73
CA GLY A 604 9.56 -35.28 -13.74
C GLY A 604 8.04 -35.39 -13.91
N ARG A 605 7.26 -34.84 -12.97
CA ARG A 605 5.78 -34.81 -13.00
C ARG A 605 5.22 -33.42 -13.27
N ILE A 606 6.05 -32.40 -13.30
CA ILE A 606 5.61 -31.00 -13.43
C ILE A 606 5.76 -30.57 -14.88
N LYS A 607 4.62 -30.32 -15.53
CA LYS A 607 4.54 -29.95 -16.95
C LYS A 607 4.89 -28.49 -17.25
N THR A 608 4.85 -27.62 -16.25
CA THR A 608 4.93 -26.17 -16.45
C THR A 608 6.22 -25.76 -17.13
N GLU A 609 6.10 -25.12 -18.28
CA GLU A 609 7.22 -24.52 -19.00
C GLU A 609 7.60 -23.17 -18.34
N VAL A 610 8.87 -22.96 -17.98
CA VAL A 610 9.26 -21.76 -17.23
C VAL A 610 10.30 -20.92 -17.95
N PHE A 611 10.07 -19.61 -17.98
CA PHE A 611 10.99 -18.60 -18.49
C PHE A 611 11.40 -17.68 -17.34
N MET A 612 12.69 -17.64 -17.01
CA MET A 612 13.27 -16.72 -16.04
C MET A 612 13.98 -15.59 -16.79
N LEU A 613 13.44 -14.37 -16.71
CA LEU A 613 13.95 -13.20 -17.44
C LEU A 613 14.74 -12.27 -16.49
N PRO A 614 16.01 -11.94 -16.80
CA PRO A 614 16.86 -11.11 -15.96
C PRO A 614 16.49 -9.62 -16.07
N ALA A 615 16.01 -9.05 -14.96
CA ALA A 615 15.70 -7.63 -14.85
C ALA A 615 16.91 -6.77 -14.42
N ALA A 616 16.93 -5.52 -14.89
CA ALA A 616 17.81 -4.48 -14.41
C ALA A 616 17.40 -4.04 -12.99
N VAL A 617 18.37 -3.62 -12.17
CA VAL A 617 18.02 -3.03 -10.86
C VAL A 617 17.58 -1.58 -11.03
N PHE A 618 17.00 -1.03 -9.96
CA PHE A 618 16.33 0.26 -9.93
C PHE A 618 17.16 1.49 -10.36
N TYR A 619 18.50 1.48 -10.19
CA TYR A 619 19.38 2.55 -10.67
C TYR A 619 20.15 2.18 -11.94
N GLU A 620 19.86 1.04 -12.56
CA GLU A 620 20.30 0.72 -13.94
C GLU A 620 19.28 1.20 -14.98
N LYS A 621 18.26 1.93 -14.51
CA LYS A 621 17.19 2.53 -15.29
C LYS A 621 16.81 3.90 -14.69
N GLU A 622 16.11 4.67 -15.50
CA GLU A 622 15.54 5.97 -15.18
C GLU A 622 14.01 5.84 -15.10
N GLY A 623 13.36 6.67 -14.28
CA GLY A 623 11.91 6.64 -14.10
C GLY A 623 11.47 7.35 -12.83
N SER A 624 10.17 7.28 -12.54
CA SER A 624 9.61 7.81 -11.31
C SER A 624 9.06 6.72 -10.41
N ILE A 625 9.16 6.93 -9.10
CA ILE A 625 8.44 6.14 -8.09
C ILE A 625 7.71 7.07 -7.14
N THR A 626 6.56 6.61 -6.65
CA THR A 626 5.68 7.37 -5.78
C THR A 626 5.73 6.82 -4.36
N ASN A 627 6.24 7.64 -3.44
CA ASN A 627 6.40 7.26 -2.04
C ASN A 627 5.06 7.28 -1.28
N SER A 628 5.07 6.93 0.01
CA SER A 628 3.86 6.89 0.83
C SER A 628 3.13 8.24 0.91
N GLY A 629 3.86 9.36 0.95
CA GLY A 629 3.31 10.71 0.98
C GLY A 629 2.80 11.21 -0.39
N ARG A 630 2.69 10.32 -1.39
CA ARG A 630 2.30 10.60 -2.78
C ARG A 630 3.33 11.40 -3.59
N TRP A 631 4.55 11.56 -3.08
CA TRP A 631 5.62 12.25 -3.81
C TRP A 631 6.11 11.34 -4.93
N ALA A 632 5.80 11.69 -6.17
CA ALA A 632 6.37 11.09 -7.36
C ALA A 632 7.76 11.70 -7.57
N GLN A 633 8.79 10.88 -7.39
CA GLN A 633 10.18 11.30 -7.37
C GLN A 633 10.91 10.66 -8.55
N TRP A 634 11.54 11.51 -9.38
CA TRP A 634 12.36 11.06 -10.49
C TRP A 634 13.71 10.51 -10.00
N ARG A 635 14.19 9.45 -10.64
CA ARG A 635 15.52 8.85 -10.42
C ARG A 635 16.22 8.63 -11.75
N TYR A 636 17.55 8.70 -11.73
CA TYR A 636 18.37 8.58 -12.94
C TYR A 636 19.12 7.25 -13.01
N GLU A 637 19.39 6.83 -14.24
CA GLU A 637 20.29 5.71 -14.51
C GLU A 637 21.74 6.07 -14.12
N GLY A 638 22.34 5.24 -13.26
CA GLY A 638 23.76 5.26 -12.92
C GLY A 638 24.55 4.42 -13.93
N PRO A 639 24.86 3.14 -13.64
CA PRO A 639 25.46 2.22 -14.60
C PRO A 639 24.43 1.68 -15.60
N LYS A 640 24.92 1.13 -16.73
CA LYS A 640 24.09 0.34 -17.65
C LYS A 640 23.60 -0.96 -16.98
N PRO A 641 22.53 -1.62 -17.45
CA PRO A 641 22.12 -2.94 -16.95
C PRO A 641 23.27 -3.96 -16.93
N LEU A 642 23.36 -4.76 -15.86
CA LEU A 642 24.42 -5.76 -15.69
C LEU A 642 24.26 -6.93 -16.68
N GLY A 643 25.35 -7.29 -17.37
CA GLY A 643 25.37 -8.42 -18.30
C GLY A 643 24.31 -8.28 -19.39
N GLY A 644 23.49 -9.32 -19.57
CA GLY A 644 22.36 -9.32 -20.50
C GLY A 644 21.02 -8.95 -19.87
N SER A 645 20.98 -8.41 -18.64
CA SER A 645 19.72 -7.97 -18.02
C SER A 645 19.09 -6.80 -18.79
N LYS A 646 17.75 -6.66 -18.69
CA LYS A 646 16.99 -5.63 -19.40
C LYS A 646 16.10 -4.83 -18.45
N ARG A 647 15.77 -3.60 -18.85
CA ARG A 647 14.75 -2.79 -18.19
C ARG A 647 13.38 -3.43 -18.41
N ASP A 648 12.49 -3.33 -17.44
CA ASP A 648 11.17 -3.96 -17.54
C ASP A 648 10.38 -3.39 -18.73
N GLY A 649 10.40 -2.06 -18.91
CA GLY A 649 9.78 -1.40 -20.06
C GLY A 649 10.28 -1.94 -21.42
N ASP A 650 11.58 -2.20 -21.56
CA ASP A 650 12.13 -2.76 -22.81
C ASP A 650 11.61 -4.18 -23.07
N MET A 651 11.50 -5.02 -22.03
CA MET A 651 10.93 -6.36 -22.15
C MET A 651 9.45 -6.30 -22.57
N MET A 652 8.68 -5.36 -22.03
CA MET A 652 7.27 -5.16 -22.40
C MET A 652 7.13 -4.70 -23.85
N VAL A 653 7.98 -3.78 -24.33
CA VAL A 653 7.99 -3.33 -25.74
C VAL A 653 8.33 -4.48 -26.68
N MET A 654 9.33 -5.31 -26.33
CA MET A 654 9.67 -6.50 -27.10
C MET A 654 8.47 -7.46 -27.20
N LEU A 655 7.80 -7.74 -26.08
CA LEU A 655 6.63 -8.62 -26.03
C LEU A 655 5.47 -8.06 -26.84
N ALA A 656 5.13 -6.78 -26.66
CA ALA A 656 4.02 -6.12 -27.36
C ALA A 656 4.22 -6.13 -28.88
N ARG A 657 5.45 -5.88 -29.36
CA ARG A 657 5.77 -5.95 -30.80
C ARG A 657 5.62 -7.35 -31.36
N ARG A 658 6.10 -8.37 -30.65
CA ARG A 658 5.96 -9.76 -31.11
C ARG A 658 4.50 -10.18 -31.14
N LEU A 659 3.71 -9.80 -30.14
CA LEU A 659 2.27 -10.07 -30.12
C LEU A 659 1.54 -9.36 -31.28
N LYS A 660 1.81 -8.07 -31.52
CA LYS A 660 1.25 -7.35 -32.66
C LYS A 660 1.59 -8.01 -33.98
N ALA A 661 2.85 -8.38 -34.20
CA ALA A 661 3.27 -9.07 -35.42
C ALA A 661 2.52 -10.40 -35.61
N LEU A 662 2.45 -11.22 -34.55
CA LEU A 662 1.73 -12.50 -34.61
C LEU A 662 0.24 -12.35 -34.94
N TYR A 663 -0.45 -11.40 -34.30
CA TYR A 663 -1.87 -11.17 -34.58
C TYR A 663 -2.11 -10.51 -35.95
N GLN A 664 -1.16 -9.72 -36.46
CA GLN A 664 -1.23 -9.13 -37.79
C GLN A 664 -0.98 -10.18 -38.89
N GLU A 665 -0.06 -11.11 -38.67
CA GLU A 665 0.30 -12.17 -39.63
C GLU A 665 -0.71 -13.32 -39.64
N GLU A 666 -1.22 -13.72 -38.47
CA GLU A 666 -1.99 -14.96 -38.31
C GLU A 666 -3.46 -14.73 -37.95
N GLY A 667 -3.87 -13.51 -37.60
CA GLY A 667 -5.16 -13.26 -36.98
C GLY A 667 -5.28 -13.91 -35.59
N GLY A 668 -6.52 -14.14 -35.14
CA GLY A 668 -6.83 -14.75 -33.85
C GLY A 668 -8.11 -14.18 -33.27
N GLU A 669 -8.38 -14.46 -32.00
CA GLU A 669 -9.58 -13.97 -31.32
C GLU A 669 -9.47 -12.48 -31.04
N PHE A 670 -10.42 -11.66 -31.52
CA PHE A 670 -10.50 -10.22 -31.25
C PHE A 670 -9.13 -9.49 -31.26
N PRO A 671 -8.45 -9.42 -32.42
CA PRO A 671 -7.09 -8.87 -32.54
C PRO A 671 -7.02 -7.34 -32.43
N GLU A 672 -8.13 -6.64 -32.64
CA GLU A 672 -8.22 -5.19 -32.68
C GLU A 672 -7.61 -4.47 -31.45
N PRO A 673 -7.90 -4.84 -30.20
CA PRO A 673 -7.29 -4.22 -29.02
C PRO A 673 -5.77 -4.36 -28.98
N ILE A 674 -5.20 -5.39 -29.60
CA ILE A 674 -3.75 -5.63 -29.64
C ILE A 674 -3.15 -4.83 -30.80
N ALA A 675 -3.73 -4.90 -31.99
CA ALA A 675 -3.23 -4.22 -33.17
C ALA A 675 -3.22 -2.68 -33.00
N ASN A 676 -4.29 -2.13 -32.43
CA ASN A 676 -4.47 -0.68 -32.25
C ASN A 676 -3.81 -0.13 -30.97
N PHE A 677 -3.20 -0.97 -30.13
CA PHE A 677 -2.59 -0.52 -28.88
C PHE A 677 -1.43 0.46 -29.12
N ASN A 678 -1.39 1.58 -28.42
CA ASN A 678 -0.38 2.62 -28.63
C ASN A 678 1.06 2.13 -28.32
N LEU A 679 1.93 2.15 -29.34
CA LEU A 679 3.38 1.94 -29.21
C LEU A 679 4.21 3.15 -29.64
N ASP A 680 3.68 3.99 -30.52
CA ASP A 680 4.46 5.00 -31.22
C ASP A 680 4.83 6.18 -30.31
N ASN A 681 3.98 6.48 -29.33
CA ASN A 681 4.17 7.59 -28.40
C ASN A 681 4.94 7.20 -27.13
N ILE A 682 5.55 6.01 -27.09
CA ILE A 682 6.17 5.46 -25.88
C ILE A 682 7.52 4.77 -26.14
N VAL A 683 7.98 4.81 -27.40
CA VAL A 683 9.25 4.22 -27.84
C VAL A 683 10.10 5.27 -28.57
N THR A 684 11.41 5.20 -28.35
CA THR A 684 12.43 5.90 -29.13
C THR A 684 13.53 4.91 -29.50
N ASP A 685 13.97 4.89 -30.76
CA ASP A 685 14.99 3.97 -31.29
C ASP A 685 14.77 2.49 -30.93
N GLY A 686 13.50 2.07 -30.94
CA GLY A 686 13.15 0.69 -30.64
C GLY A 686 13.11 0.32 -29.16
N LYS A 687 13.35 1.26 -28.23
CA LYS A 687 13.39 1.03 -26.77
C LYS A 687 12.32 1.82 -26.04
N PHE A 688 11.98 1.38 -24.83
CA PHE A 688 11.01 2.07 -23.98
C PHE A 688 11.52 3.47 -23.62
N ASP A 689 10.71 4.49 -23.89
CA ASP A 689 11.04 5.89 -23.62
C ASP A 689 10.28 6.39 -22.39
N VAL A 690 11.04 6.51 -21.29
CA VAL A 690 10.53 6.87 -19.98
C VAL A 690 10.01 8.30 -19.93
N GLU A 691 10.64 9.24 -20.64
CA GLU A 691 10.19 10.65 -20.66
C GLU A 691 8.87 10.78 -21.42
N LYS A 692 8.77 10.16 -22.60
CA LYS A 692 7.52 10.13 -23.36
C LYS A 692 6.38 9.50 -22.54
N MET A 693 6.67 8.43 -21.81
CA MET A 693 5.70 7.79 -20.92
C MET A 693 5.26 8.68 -19.76
N ALA A 694 6.18 9.40 -19.12
CA ALA A 694 5.85 10.36 -18.07
C ALA A 694 5.00 11.53 -18.61
N ARG A 695 5.28 12.00 -19.84
CA ARG A 695 4.46 12.99 -20.54
C ARG A 695 3.06 12.46 -20.86
N LEU A 696 2.94 11.20 -21.29
CA LEU A 696 1.65 10.54 -21.52
C LEU A 696 0.87 10.36 -20.20
N HIS A 697 1.53 10.00 -19.10
CA HIS A 697 0.92 9.95 -17.77
C HIS A 697 0.29 11.28 -17.39
N ASN A 698 1.05 12.38 -17.54
CA ASN A 698 0.55 13.73 -17.32
C ASN A 698 -0.63 14.05 -18.27
N GLY A 699 -0.45 13.74 -19.55
CA GLY A 699 -1.39 13.98 -20.62
C GLY A 699 -1.11 15.23 -21.45
N TYR A 700 -1.65 15.25 -22.66
CA TYR A 700 -1.48 16.30 -23.67
C TYR A 700 -2.76 16.48 -24.51
N PHE A 701 -2.86 17.60 -25.21
CA PHE A 701 -3.95 17.88 -26.15
C PHE A 701 -3.71 17.18 -27.49
N LEU A 702 -4.67 16.42 -27.97
CA LEU A 702 -4.60 15.72 -29.28
C LEU A 702 -4.93 16.63 -30.46
N ARG A 703 -5.64 17.73 -30.20
CA ARG A 703 -6.02 18.75 -31.18
C ARG A 703 -6.12 20.10 -30.49
N ASP A 704 -6.08 21.17 -31.28
CA ASP A 704 -6.34 22.53 -30.75
C ASP A 704 -7.69 22.56 -30.02
N LYS A 705 -7.69 23.08 -28.78
CA LYS A 705 -8.89 23.13 -27.95
C LYS A 705 -8.94 24.44 -27.16
N THR A 706 -10.05 25.15 -27.26
CA THR A 706 -10.33 26.33 -26.46
C THR A 706 -11.16 25.96 -25.24
N ILE A 707 -10.66 26.28 -24.04
CA ILE A 707 -11.32 26.06 -22.74
C ILE A 707 -11.28 27.39 -22.01
N ASP A 708 -12.44 27.89 -21.58
CA ASP A 708 -12.58 29.15 -20.83
C ASP A 708 -11.80 30.33 -21.47
N GLY A 709 -11.86 30.44 -22.80
CA GLY A 709 -11.20 31.50 -23.58
C GLY A 709 -9.70 31.30 -23.84
N THR A 710 -9.07 30.26 -23.26
CA THR A 710 -7.66 29.92 -23.52
C THR A 710 -7.57 28.80 -24.54
N THR A 711 -6.78 28.99 -25.61
CA THR A 711 -6.55 27.98 -26.65
C THR A 711 -5.26 27.22 -26.38
N TYR A 712 -5.40 25.92 -26.14
CA TYR A 712 -4.30 24.97 -26.02
C TYR A 712 -4.05 24.31 -27.37
N LYS A 713 -2.77 24.20 -27.77
CA LYS A 713 -2.37 23.66 -29.08
C LYS A 713 -2.18 22.15 -29.04
N ALA A 714 -2.44 21.49 -30.16
CA ALA A 714 -2.13 20.06 -30.30
C ALA A 714 -0.67 19.76 -29.91
N GLY A 715 -0.45 18.71 -29.13
CA GLY A 715 0.85 18.28 -28.62
C GLY A 715 1.29 18.93 -27.31
N THR A 716 0.65 20.01 -26.85
CA THR A 716 1.00 20.66 -25.57
C THR A 716 0.53 19.84 -24.37
N GLN A 717 1.33 19.81 -23.30
CA GLN A 717 1.00 19.12 -22.06
C GLN A 717 -0.20 19.76 -21.36
N VAL A 718 -1.08 18.94 -20.81
CA VAL A 718 -2.20 19.41 -19.98
C VAL A 718 -1.65 19.83 -18.61
N PRO A 719 -1.82 21.09 -18.17
CA PRO A 719 -1.17 21.58 -16.95
C PRO A 719 -1.87 21.11 -15.66
N SER A 720 -3.13 20.68 -15.73
CA SER A 720 -3.91 20.19 -14.59
C SER A 720 -5.09 19.34 -15.06
N PHE A 721 -5.47 18.33 -14.27
CA PHE A 721 -6.62 17.45 -14.57
C PHE A 721 -7.96 18.19 -14.71
N ALA A 722 -8.06 19.43 -14.21
CA ALA A 722 -9.25 20.26 -14.37
C ALA A 722 -9.56 20.58 -15.85
N LEU A 723 -8.54 20.54 -16.71
CA LEU A 723 -8.63 20.87 -18.14
C LEU A 723 -8.78 19.65 -19.04
N LEU A 724 -8.77 18.42 -18.48
CA LEU A 724 -9.08 17.22 -19.26
C LEU A 724 -10.49 17.29 -19.83
N GLN A 725 -10.69 16.65 -20.98
CA GLN A 725 -11.93 16.73 -21.77
C GLN A 725 -12.49 15.33 -22.04
N ASP A 726 -13.81 15.21 -22.10
CA ASP A 726 -14.54 13.98 -22.40
C ASP A 726 -14.81 13.76 -23.90
N ASP A 727 -14.55 14.78 -24.73
CA ASP A 727 -14.78 14.77 -26.19
C ASP A 727 -13.64 14.14 -27.00
N GLY A 728 -12.67 13.49 -26.34
CA GLY A 728 -11.51 12.87 -26.96
C GLY A 728 -10.40 13.85 -27.40
N SER A 729 -10.48 15.15 -27.06
CA SER A 729 -9.44 16.13 -27.40
C SER A 729 -8.19 16.07 -26.50
N THR A 730 -8.21 15.26 -25.45
CA THR A 730 -7.08 15.08 -24.52
C THR A 730 -6.75 13.59 -24.38
N ALA A 731 -5.46 13.26 -24.31
CA ALA A 731 -4.96 11.95 -23.91
C ALA A 731 -4.25 12.08 -22.57
N CYS A 732 -4.52 11.20 -21.62
CA CYS A 732 -3.90 11.22 -20.29
C CYS A 732 -3.91 9.80 -19.71
N GLY A 733 -2.71 9.23 -19.52
CA GLY A 733 -2.59 7.88 -18.97
C GLY A 733 -3.04 7.79 -17.52
N ASN A 734 -2.86 8.84 -16.73
CA ASN A 734 -3.27 8.83 -15.33
C ASN A 734 -3.65 10.25 -14.87
N TRP A 735 -4.95 10.54 -14.74
CA TRP A 735 -5.42 11.88 -14.40
C TRP A 735 -4.86 12.39 -13.05
N LEU A 736 -4.48 11.49 -12.13
CA LEU A 736 -3.84 11.90 -10.89
C LEU A 736 -2.48 12.54 -11.13
N TYR A 737 -1.74 12.12 -12.16
CA TYR A 737 -0.41 12.60 -12.55
C TYR A 737 -0.48 13.79 -13.50
N CYS A 738 -1.68 14.22 -13.91
CA CYS A 738 -1.85 15.44 -14.69
C CYS A 738 -1.48 16.67 -13.84
N GLY A 739 -0.44 17.38 -14.28
CA GLY A 739 0.29 18.41 -13.54
C GLY A 739 1.68 17.97 -13.05
N SER A 740 2.12 16.73 -13.29
CA SER A 740 3.47 16.25 -12.91
C SER A 740 4.55 16.55 -13.96
N PHE A 741 4.15 16.70 -15.23
CA PHE A 741 5.03 17.03 -16.35
C PHE A 741 4.32 18.02 -17.27
N THR A 742 4.60 19.31 -17.08
CA THR A 742 3.96 20.41 -17.83
C THR A 742 4.91 20.97 -18.89
N GLU A 743 4.53 22.06 -19.55
CA GLU A 743 5.43 22.84 -20.40
C GLU A 743 6.61 23.46 -19.61
N ASP A 744 6.47 23.59 -18.28
CA ASP A 744 7.56 23.99 -17.37
C ASP A 744 8.56 22.86 -17.10
N GLY A 745 8.30 21.66 -17.64
CA GLY A 745 9.14 20.48 -17.54
C GLY A 745 8.66 19.45 -16.52
N ASN A 746 9.57 18.53 -16.19
CA ASN A 746 9.29 17.41 -15.29
C ASN A 746 9.33 17.86 -13.81
N LEU A 747 8.16 18.09 -13.21
CA LEU A 747 8.08 18.56 -11.83
C LEU A 747 8.48 17.49 -10.82
N MET A 748 8.41 16.20 -11.18
CA MET A 748 8.87 15.08 -10.35
C MET A 748 10.39 15.08 -10.14
N ALA A 749 11.13 15.74 -11.03
CA ALA A 749 12.58 15.86 -10.99
C ALA A 749 13.08 17.10 -10.22
N ARG A 750 12.19 17.95 -9.69
CA ARG A 750 12.61 19.15 -8.94
C ARG A 750 13.37 18.78 -7.67
N ARG A 751 14.46 19.50 -7.42
CA ARG A 751 15.33 19.34 -6.23
C ARG A 751 15.51 20.69 -5.50
N ASP A 752 14.44 21.46 -5.42
CA ASP A 752 14.45 22.78 -4.79
C ASP A 752 13.88 22.70 -3.36
N LYS A 753 14.64 23.22 -2.39
CA LYS A 753 14.27 23.25 -0.97
C LYS A 753 13.61 24.56 -0.55
N THR A 754 13.46 25.52 -1.47
CA THR A 754 12.88 26.83 -1.18
C THR A 754 11.48 26.69 -0.62
N GLN A 755 11.21 27.40 0.48
CA GLN A 755 9.96 27.41 1.23
C GLN A 755 9.70 28.81 1.76
N THR A 756 8.42 29.17 1.90
CA THR A 756 8.04 30.30 2.75
C THR A 756 8.18 29.94 4.22
N ASP A 757 8.17 30.92 5.12
CA ASP A 757 8.24 30.67 6.57
C ASP A 757 7.12 29.73 7.06
N MET A 758 5.89 29.95 6.57
CA MET A 758 4.74 29.09 6.89
C MET A 758 4.94 27.65 6.44
N GLN A 759 5.49 27.43 5.24
CA GLN A 759 5.76 26.10 4.69
C GLN A 759 6.92 25.40 5.42
N ALA A 760 7.99 26.15 5.73
CA ALA A 760 9.16 25.65 6.42
C ALA A 760 8.85 25.25 7.87
N ASN A 761 7.96 25.99 8.53
CA ASN A 761 7.53 25.73 9.90
C ASN A 761 6.89 24.34 10.09
N ILE A 762 6.26 23.78 9.05
CA ILE A 762 5.70 22.42 9.06
C ILE A 762 6.45 21.44 8.13
N ALA A 763 7.62 21.85 7.59
CA ALA A 763 8.46 21.05 6.71
C ALA A 763 7.75 20.49 5.47
N LEU A 764 7.05 21.34 4.72
CA LEU A 764 6.18 20.98 3.60
C LEU A 764 6.92 20.57 2.31
N PHE A 765 7.99 21.29 1.96
CA PHE A 765 8.81 21.15 0.75
C PHE A 765 8.02 21.07 -0.59
N PRO A 766 7.19 22.07 -0.94
CA PRO A 766 6.36 22.03 -2.14
C PRO A 766 7.17 22.03 -3.45
N ASN A 767 8.44 22.46 -3.41
CA ASN A 767 9.32 22.54 -4.57
C ASN A 767 10.28 21.35 -4.71
N TRP A 768 10.20 20.37 -3.80
CA TRP A 768 10.93 19.11 -3.93
C TRP A 768 10.05 18.05 -4.56
N SER A 769 10.44 17.52 -5.71
CA SER A 769 9.64 16.60 -6.54
C SER A 769 8.22 17.13 -6.78
N TRP A 770 7.24 16.26 -6.91
CA TRP A 770 5.84 16.62 -7.07
C TRP A 770 4.93 15.58 -6.42
N ALA A 771 3.84 16.00 -5.76
CA ALA A 771 2.90 15.08 -5.12
C ALA A 771 1.52 15.14 -5.78
N TRP A 772 0.93 14.00 -6.13
CA TRP A 772 -0.47 14.03 -6.59
C TRP A 772 -1.43 14.15 -5.40
N PRO A 773 -2.59 14.81 -5.52
CA PRO A 773 -3.03 15.55 -6.69
C PRO A 773 -2.46 16.99 -6.70
N VAL A 774 -1.98 17.44 -7.87
CA VAL A 774 -1.57 18.84 -8.15
C VAL A 774 -0.73 19.50 -7.04
N ASN A 775 0.26 18.77 -6.54
CA ASN A 775 1.23 19.16 -5.51
C ASN A 775 0.68 19.40 -4.10
N ARG A 776 -0.56 18.98 -3.81
CA ARG A 776 -1.17 19.05 -2.46
C ARG A 776 -0.48 18.08 -1.51
N ARG A 777 0.27 18.58 -0.54
CA ARG A 777 1.10 17.75 0.36
C ARG A 777 0.27 17.19 1.52
N VAL A 778 -0.64 17.97 2.08
CA VAL A 778 -1.59 17.53 3.11
C VAL A 778 -2.99 17.45 2.50
N LEU A 779 -3.54 16.24 2.39
CA LEU A 779 -4.92 16.06 1.90
C LEU A 779 -5.93 16.65 2.88
N TYR A 780 -7.05 17.12 2.34
CA TYR A 780 -8.16 17.63 3.14
C TYR A 780 -7.80 18.87 3.98
N ASN A 781 -6.73 19.60 3.60
CA ASN A 781 -6.22 20.75 4.35
C ASN A 781 -7.24 21.91 4.52
N ARG A 782 -8.33 21.93 3.76
CA ARG A 782 -9.50 22.81 4.03
C ARG A 782 -10.17 22.55 5.38
N ALA A 783 -10.00 21.37 5.97
CA ALA A 783 -10.49 21.04 7.31
C ALA A 783 -9.54 21.53 8.43
N SER A 784 -8.37 22.09 8.09
CA SER A 784 -7.44 22.69 9.08
C SER A 784 -7.79 24.12 9.49
N VAL A 785 -8.80 24.71 8.85
CA VAL A 785 -9.24 26.08 9.06
C VAL A 785 -10.72 26.11 9.40
N ASP A 786 -11.15 27.17 10.08
CA ASP A 786 -12.55 27.46 10.31
C ASP A 786 -13.26 27.93 9.02
N LYS A 787 -14.56 28.18 9.14
CA LYS A 787 -15.42 28.69 8.05
C LYS A 787 -14.96 30.01 7.43
N ASN A 788 -14.12 30.78 8.13
CA ASN A 788 -13.57 32.06 7.67
C ASN A 788 -12.14 31.91 7.11
N GLY A 789 -11.61 30.69 7.03
CA GLY A 789 -10.26 30.41 6.55
C GLY A 789 -9.16 30.71 7.56
N ARG A 790 -9.50 30.81 8.87
CA ARG A 790 -8.53 30.98 9.95
C ARG A 790 -8.07 29.61 10.45
N PRO A 791 -6.76 29.33 10.53
CA PRO A 791 -6.25 28.04 11.05
C PRO A 791 -6.73 27.78 12.48
N TYR A 792 -7.15 26.55 12.78
CA TYR A 792 -7.45 26.13 14.15
C TYR A 792 -6.19 26.11 15.03
N ALA A 793 -5.05 25.73 14.44
CA ALA A 793 -3.73 25.79 15.05
C ALA A 793 -2.82 26.78 14.26
N PRO A 794 -2.80 28.09 14.59
CA PRO A 794 -2.02 29.10 13.88
C PRO A 794 -0.52 28.80 13.79
N ASP A 795 0.05 28.21 14.85
CA ASP A 795 1.48 27.88 14.93
C ASP A 795 1.88 26.66 14.08
N LYS A 796 0.89 25.94 13.52
CA LYS A 796 1.09 24.78 12.63
C LYS A 796 0.21 24.89 11.38
N ALA A 797 -0.08 26.12 10.95
CA ALA A 797 -1.04 26.38 9.89
C ALA A 797 -0.62 25.73 8.55
N VAL A 798 -1.51 24.91 7.97
CA VAL A 798 -1.29 24.24 6.68
C VAL A 798 -1.67 25.15 5.53
N ILE A 799 -2.86 25.76 5.61
CA ILE A 799 -3.33 26.82 4.72
C ILE A 799 -3.97 27.94 5.53
N LYS A 800 -3.99 29.14 4.97
CA LYS A 800 -4.67 30.30 5.55
C LYS A 800 -5.30 31.13 4.44
N TRP A 801 -6.49 31.68 4.70
CA TRP A 801 -7.07 32.68 3.81
C TRP A 801 -6.52 34.07 4.14
N GLN A 802 -5.85 34.68 3.17
CA GLN A 802 -5.24 36.00 3.29
C GLN A 802 -5.30 36.72 1.96
N ASP A 803 -5.68 38.00 1.94
CA ASP A 803 -5.72 38.83 0.73
C ASP A 803 -6.50 38.18 -0.43
N ASN A 804 -7.66 37.58 -0.11
CA ASN A 804 -8.52 36.85 -1.04
C ASN A 804 -7.87 35.64 -1.76
N GLN A 805 -6.86 35.03 -1.14
CA GLN A 805 -6.21 33.82 -1.65
C GLN A 805 -5.82 32.86 -0.52
N TRP A 806 -5.62 31.59 -0.87
CA TRP A 806 -5.03 30.59 0.02
C TRP A 806 -3.50 30.71 -0.01
N VAL A 807 -2.87 30.83 1.16
CA VAL A 807 -1.41 30.79 1.34
C VAL A 807 -1.02 29.56 2.17
N GLY A 808 0.18 29.00 1.94
CA GLY A 808 0.67 27.79 2.61
C GLY A 808 0.88 26.62 1.65
N ASP A 809 0.26 25.47 1.93
CA ASP A 809 0.11 24.36 0.98
C ASP A 809 -0.87 24.69 -0.15
N VAL A 810 -0.87 23.89 -1.22
CA VAL A 810 -1.90 23.98 -2.27
C VAL A 810 -3.25 23.59 -1.66
N PRO A 811 -4.30 24.42 -1.74
CA PRO A 811 -5.59 24.08 -1.15
C PRO A 811 -6.20 22.86 -1.84
N ASP A 812 -6.72 21.91 -1.05
CA ASP A 812 -7.49 20.76 -1.55
C ASP A 812 -8.91 21.19 -1.97
N GLY A 813 -8.95 21.96 -3.06
CA GLY A 813 -10.11 22.70 -3.54
C GLY A 813 -9.88 24.22 -3.43
N GLY A 814 -9.73 24.90 -4.58
CA GLY A 814 -9.29 26.31 -4.63
C GLY A 814 -10.36 27.37 -4.32
N TRP A 815 -11.59 26.97 -4.01
CA TRP A 815 -12.71 27.87 -3.71
C TRP A 815 -12.47 28.72 -2.45
N GLY A 816 -13.18 29.84 -2.30
CA GLY A 816 -13.11 30.66 -1.08
C GLY A 816 -13.56 29.90 0.19
N PRO A 817 -13.28 30.43 1.39
CA PRO A 817 -13.78 29.86 2.64
C PRO A 817 -15.31 29.69 2.61
N SER A 818 -15.81 28.59 3.18
CA SER A 818 -17.26 28.25 3.24
C SER A 818 -18.01 28.04 1.91
N GLU A 819 -17.39 28.25 0.75
CA GLU A 819 -18.03 28.01 -0.57
C GLU A 819 -18.26 26.52 -0.85
N LYS A 820 -17.30 25.67 -0.47
CA LYS A 820 -17.35 24.21 -0.63
C LYS A 820 -16.94 23.47 0.65
N HIS A 821 -17.53 22.30 0.85
CA HIS A 821 -17.17 21.37 1.93
C HIS A 821 -15.76 20.79 1.73
N PRO A 822 -15.03 20.42 2.80
CA PRO A 822 -13.59 20.14 2.71
C PRO A 822 -13.24 18.78 2.10
N PHE A 823 -14.13 17.77 2.12
CA PHE A 823 -13.83 16.43 1.59
C PHE A 823 -14.31 16.28 0.14
N ILE A 824 -13.61 16.95 -0.78
CA ILE A 824 -14.07 17.18 -2.16
C ILE A 824 -14.34 15.93 -3.00
N MET A 825 -13.82 14.77 -2.60
CA MET A 825 -13.98 13.50 -3.32
C MET A 825 -15.15 12.66 -2.78
N THR A 826 -15.70 13.00 -1.62
CA THR A 826 -16.92 12.36 -1.12
C THR A 826 -18.13 12.97 -1.81
N THR A 827 -19.19 12.18 -1.98
CA THR A 827 -20.41 12.65 -2.65
C THR A 827 -21.05 13.81 -1.89
N GLU A 828 -21.08 13.73 -0.56
CA GLU A 828 -21.74 14.72 0.30
C GLU A 828 -20.79 15.86 0.70
N GLY A 829 -19.47 15.68 0.57
CA GLY A 829 -18.45 16.66 0.94
C GLY A 829 -17.93 16.57 2.38
N TYR A 830 -18.32 15.54 3.14
CA TYR A 830 -18.02 15.37 4.57
C TYR A 830 -17.18 14.11 4.84
N GLY A 831 -16.41 14.14 5.92
CA GLY A 831 -15.80 12.93 6.49
C GLY A 831 -16.88 12.01 7.07
N ARG A 832 -16.81 10.71 6.78
CA ARG A 832 -17.83 9.73 7.15
C ARG A 832 -17.49 9.01 8.46
N LEU A 833 -18.24 9.30 9.52
CA LEU A 833 -18.30 8.48 10.73
C LEU A 833 -19.15 7.22 10.48
N PHE A 834 -20.29 7.38 9.81
CA PHE A 834 -21.12 6.30 9.29
C PHE A 834 -20.86 6.12 7.79
N GLY A 835 -20.35 4.96 7.38
CA GLY A 835 -19.86 4.69 6.02
C GLY A 835 -20.63 3.56 5.32
N PRO A 836 -21.76 3.84 4.65
CA PRO A 836 -22.67 2.81 4.13
C PRO A 836 -22.13 2.03 2.91
N GLY A 837 -20.98 2.43 2.36
CA GLY A 837 -20.40 1.82 1.16
C GLY A 837 -19.73 0.46 1.36
N LEU A 838 -19.42 0.06 2.60
CA LEU A 838 -18.69 -1.17 2.91
C LEU A 838 -19.61 -2.41 2.94
N VAL A 839 -19.04 -3.60 2.78
CA VAL A 839 -19.84 -4.84 2.66
C VAL A 839 -20.19 -5.48 4.01
N ASP A 840 -19.45 -5.13 5.06
CA ASP A 840 -19.50 -5.72 6.40
C ASP A 840 -20.01 -4.78 7.50
N GLY A 841 -20.59 -3.63 7.11
CA GLY A 841 -21.32 -2.73 8.01
C GLY A 841 -20.95 -1.25 7.87
N PRO A 842 -21.86 -0.32 8.23
CA PRO A 842 -21.58 1.13 8.17
C PRO A 842 -20.79 1.65 9.39
N PHE A 843 -20.77 0.89 10.48
CA PHE A 843 -19.87 1.06 11.62
C PHE A 843 -18.98 -0.18 11.77
N PRO A 844 -17.73 -0.03 12.23
CA PRO A 844 -16.89 -1.17 12.61
C PRO A 844 -17.50 -1.96 13.77
N GLU A 845 -17.36 -3.28 13.74
CA GLU A 845 -17.74 -4.20 14.81
C GLU A 845 -16.64 -5.25 15.01
N HIS A 846 -16.45 -5.71 16.24
CA HIS A 846 -15.50 -6.77 16.53
C HIS A 846 -16.02 -8.13 16.05
N TYR A 847 -15.16 -8.81 15.31
CA TYR A 847 -15.25 -10.24 15.06
C TYR A 847 -13.85 -10.86 15.24
N GLU A 848 -13.78 -12.07 15.76
CA GLU A 848 -12.54 -12.84 15.88
C GLU A 848 -11.98 -13.24 14.50
N PRO A 849 -10.64 -13.35 14.38
CA PRO A 849 -9.99 -13.99 13.24
C PRO A 849 -10.60 -15.36 12.92
N LEU A 850 -10.57 -15.78 11.65
CA LEU A 850 -11.18 -17.05 11.23
C LEU A 850 -10.48 -18.29 11.79
N GLU A 851 -9.29 -18.12 12.34
CA GLU A 851 -8.66 -19.08 13.24
C GLU A 851 -8.41 -18.41 14.58
N CYS A 852 -9.08 -18.87 15.63
CA CYS A 852 -8.96 -18.32 16.97
C CYS A 852 -9.05 -19.44 18.03
N PRO A 853 -8.59 -19.18 19.27
CA PRO A 853 -8.65 -20.13 20.38
C PRO A 853 -9.98 -20.10 21.16
N PHE A 854 -11.00 -19.39 20.67
CA PHE A 854 -12.23 -19.10 21.40
C PHE A 854 -13.49 -19.50 20.64
N GLU A 855 -14.48 -20.04 21.34
CA GLU A 855 -15.79 -20.43 20.77
C GLU A 855 -16.79 -19.27 20.77
N GLU A 856 -16.53 -18.24 21.58
CA GLU A 856 -17.38 -17.07 21.79
C GLU A 856 -16.53 -15.81 22.02
N GLN A 857 -17.18 -14.64 21.92
CA GLN A 857 -16.59 -13.32 22.18
C GLN A 857 -17.58 -12.44 22.97
N PRO A 858 -17.12 -11.41 23.73
CA PRO A 858 -17.94 -10.78 24.77
C PRO A 858 -18.86 -9.63 24.30
N PHE A 859 -18.88 -9.31 23.01
CA PHE A 859 -19.64 -8.20 22.43
C PHE A 859 -20.92 -8.64 21.71
N SER A 860 -20.97 -9.85 21.13
CA SER A 860 -22.15 -10.43 20.45
C SER A 860 -22.00 -11.94 20.20
N LYS A 861 -23.05 -12.60 19.69
CA LYS A 861 -23.04 -14.03 19.32
C LYS A 861 -22.30 -14.32 18.02
N GLN A 862 -22.14 -13.33 17.13
CA GLN A 862 -21.42 -13.51 15.88
C GLN A 862 -19.91 -13.55 16.17
N LEU A 863 -19.31 -14.74 16.06
CA LEU A 863 -17.89 -14.93 16.36
C LEU A 863 -16.98 -14.33 15.28
N HIS A 864 -17.15 -14.76 14.02
CA HIS A 864 -16.32 -14.33 12.89
C HIS A 864 -17.06 -13.36 11.98
N ASN A 865 -16.33 -12.62 11.15
CA ASN A 865 -16.95 -11.71 10.19
C ASN A 865 -17.94 -12.46 9.29
N PRO A 866 -19.25 -12.10 9.31
CA PRO A 866 -20.30 -12.85 8.63
C PRO A 866 -20.22 -12.77 7.09
N VAL A 867 -19.28 -11.99 6.55
CA VAL A 867 -19.10 -11.82 5.10
C VAL A 867 -17.63 -11.98 4.66
N ALA A 868 -16.76 -12.56 5.50
CA ALA A 868 -15.36 -12.84 5.15
C ALA A 868 -15.22 -13.84 3.98
N LEU A 869 -14.19 -13.62 3.15
CA LEU A 869 -13.88 -14.48 2.01
C LEU A 869 -13.21 -15.78 2.48
N HIS A 870 -13.74 -16.92 2.06
CA HIS A 870 -13.12 -18.23 2.24
C HIS A 870 -13.42 -19.17 1.06
N PHE A 871 -12.75 -20.32 1.06
CA PHE A 871 -12.88 -21.35 0.02
C PHE A 871 -13.30 -22.68 0.63
N GLU A 872 -14.00 -23.50 -0.16
CA GLU A 872 -14.32 -24.87 0.22
C GLU A 872 -13.03 -25.69 0.42
N GLY A 873 -13.00 -26.53 1.45
CA GLY A 873 -11.84 -27.36 1.77
C GLY A 873 -10.65 -26.61 2.41
N GLU A 874 -10.76 -25.29 2.63
CA GLU A 874 -9.72 -24.52 3.30
C GLU A 874 -9.53 -25.04 4.74
N LYS A 875 -8.31 -25.50 5.04
CA LYS A 875 -7.98 -26.03 6.36
C LYS A 875 -7.93 -24.88 7.35
N ARG A 876 -8.69 -24.97 8.44
CA ARG A 876 -8.76 -23.98 9.53
C ARG A 876 -8.67 -24.69 10.88
N ALA A 877 -8.03 -24.05 11.84
CA ALA A 877 -7.91 -24.49 13.22
C ALA A 877 -8.66 -23.48 14.11
N VAL A 878 -9.97 -23.68 14.23
CA VAL A 878 -10.83 -22.94 15.17
C VAL A 878 -10.98 -23.80 16.41
N CYS A 879 -10.55 -23.29 17.56
CA CYS A 879 -10.57 -24.02 18.84
C CYS A 879 -9.92 -25.42 18.77
N ASP A 880 -8.98 -25.63 17.86
CA ASP A 880 -8.31 -26.92 17.71
C ASP A 880 -7.24 -27.07 18.80
N PRO A 881 -7.39 -27.99 19.77
CA PRO A 881 -6.46 -28.11 20.88
C PRO A 881 -5.06 -28.57 20.45
N ARG A 882 -4.92 -29.07 19.22
CA ARG A 882 -3.61 -29.45 18.64
C ARG A 882 -2.76 -28.22 18.30
N TYR A 883 -3.38 -27.05 18.13
CA TYR A 883 -2.72 -25.80 17.73
C TYR A 883 -3.11 -24.65 18.66
N PRO A 884 -2.68 -24.70 19.94
CA PRO A 884 -3.22 -23.83 21.00
C PRO A 884 -2.62 -22.42 21.03
N PHE A 885 -1.67 -22.07 20.14
CA PHE A 885 -0.95 -20.81 20.20
C PHE A 885 -1.28 -19.90 19.03
N VAL A 886 -1.31 -18.60 19.26
CA VAL A 886 -1.51 -17.60 18.20
C VAL A 886 -0.21 -17.42 17.44
N GLY A 887 -0.18 -17.79 16.17
CA GLY A 887 0.85 -17.46 15.21
C GLY A 887 0.66 -16.06 14.64
N THR A 888 1.77 -15.37 14.38
CA THR A 888 1.78 -14.10 13.64
C THR A 888 3.02 -13.98 12.77
N THR A 889 2.89 -13.30 11.63
CA THR A 889 4.03 -12.99 10.76
C THR A 889 4.35 -11.50 10.71
N TYR A 890 5.64 -11.14 10.74
CA TYR A 890 6.10 -9.75 10.68
C TYR A 890 7.43 -9.60 9.94
N ARG A 891 8.03 -8.41 10.03
CA ARG A 891 9.28 -8.06 9.37
C ARG A 891 10.35 -7.69 10.39
N VAL A 892 11.61 -7.78 9.97
CA VAL A 892 12.76 -7.19 10.66
C VAL A 892 13.39 -6.09 9.79
N THR A 893 14.17 -5.21 10.40
CA THR A 893 14.82 -4.08 9.70
C THR A 893 15.70 -4.53 8.54
N GLU A 894 16.38 -5.67 8.67
CA GLU A 894 17.48 -6.09 7.81
C GLU A 894 17.00 -6.77 6.52
N HIS A 895 15.80 -7.37 6.51
CA HIS A 895 15.27 -8.08 5.36
C HIS A 895 14.08 -7.38 4.69
N TRP A 896 13.85 -7.75 3.43
CA TRP A 896 12.81 -7.17 2.58
C TRP A 896 11.90 -8.22 1.96
N GLN A 897 10.59 -8.09 2.21
CA GLN A 897 9.52 -8.96 1.69
C GLN A 897 9.84 -10.46 1.88
N SER A 898 9.78 -11.28 0.83
CA SER A 898 10.16 -12.71 0.84
C SER A 898 11.67 -12.96 1.02
N GLY A 899 12.45 -11.90 1.23
CA GLY A 899 13.91 -11.93 1.28
C GLY A 899 14.58 -12.09 -0.09
N VAL A 900 13.83 -12.19 -1.19
CA VAL A 900 14.39 -12.46 -2.54
C VAL A 900 15.46 -11.47 -2.99
N MET A 901 15.49 -10.25 -2.43
CA MET A 901 16.57 -9.28 -2.68
C MET A 901 17.67 -9.34 -1.61
N THR A 902 17.27 -9.56 -0.36
CA THR A 902 18.13 -9.32 0.81
C THR A 902 18.84 -10.58 1.30
N ARG A 903 18.33 -11.78 1.01
CA ARG A 903 19.01 -13.06 1.27
C ARG A 903 20.21 -13.30 0.34
N TRP A 904 20.26 -12.58 -0.79
CA TRP A 904 21.41 -12.55 -1.70
C TRP A 904 22.40 -11.43 -1.38
N THR A 905 22.13 -10.61 -0.36
CA THR A 905 22.97 -9.47 0.05
C THR A 905 23.77 -9.85 1.30
N PRO A 906 25.08 -10.16 1.20
CA PRO A 906 25.86 -10.75 2.29
C PRO A 906 25.80 -9.97 3.61
N TRP A 907 25.87 -8.64 3.61
CA TRP A 907 25.80 -7.85 4.85
C TRP A 907 24.46 -7.97 5.58
N LEU A 908 23.36 -8.08 4.84
CA LEU A 908 22.04 -8.24 5.45
C LEU A 908 21.86 -9.65 5.98
N LEU A 909 22.35 -10.63 5.23
CA LEU A 909 22.32 -12.03 5.62
C LEU A 909 23.21 -12.32 6.84
N GLU A 910 24.35 -11.63 6.98
CA GLU A 910 25.20 -11.68 8.18
C GLU A 910 24.41 -11.27 9.44
N CYS A 911 23.57 -10.24 9.35
CA CYS A 911 22.78 -9.76 10.48
C CYS A 911 21.62 -10.71 10.85
N MET A 912 20.97 -11.32 9.85
CA MET A 912 19.78 -12.16 10.02
C MET A 912 19.89 -13.41 9.13
N PRO A 913 20.68 -14.42 9.51
CA PRO A 913 21.04 -15.51 8.60
C PRO A 913 19.96 -16.58 8.45
N GLU A 914 19.08 -16.74 9.43
CA GLU A 914 18.14 -17.86 9.51
C GLU A 914 16.76 -17.47 10.02
N LEU A 915 15.74 -18.20 9.56
CA LEU A 915 14.39 -18.10 10.09
C LEU A 915 14.39 -18.42 11.59
N PHE A 916 13.71 -17.56 12.35
CA PHE A 916 13.55 -17.71 13.79
C PHE A 916 12.08 -17.66 14.21
N ALA A 917 11.78 -18.21 15.38
CA ALA A 917 10.49 -18.13 16.05
C ALA A 917 10.68 -17.41 17.39
N GLU A 918 10.09 -16.22 17.53
CA GLU A 918 10.05 -15.50 18.81
C GLU A 918 8.95 -16.10 19.70
N ILE A 919 9.31 -16.47 20.93
CA ILE A 919 8.37 -17.00 21.94
C ILE A 919 8.65 -16.39 23.32
N ASP A 920 7.61 -16.32 24.15
CA ASP A 920 7.75 -15.88 25.53
C ASP A 920 8.42 -16.98 26.41
N PRO A 921 9.06 -16.60 27.54
CA PRO A 921 9.74 -17.56 28.40
C PRO A 921 8.83 -18.61 29.05
N GLU A 922 7.54 -18.32 29.25
CA GLU A 922 6.60 -19.29 29.82
C GLU A 922 6.24 -20.37 28.81
N LEU A 923 6.00 -20.00 27.54
CA LEU A 923 5.84 -20.95 26.44
C LEU A 923 7.10 -21.79 26.23
N ALA A 924 8.28 -21.17 26.28
CA ALA A 924 9.56 -21.87 26.15
C ALA A 924 9.72 -22.94 27.24
N LYS A 925 9.38 -22.60 28.50
CA LYS A 925 9.36 -23.55 29.62
C LYS A 925 8.32 -24.65 29.42
N LEU A 926 7.11 -24.31 28.98
CA LEU A 926 6.01 -25.24 28.71
C LEU A 926 6.38 -26.30 27.64
N ARG A 927 7.28 -25.95 26.71
CA ARG A 927 7.69 -26.80 25.59
C ARG A 927 9.14 -27.30 25.69
N GLU A 928 9.82 -27.06 26.82
CA GLU A 928 11.22 -27.45 27.04
C GLU A 928 12.18 -26.94 25.95
N ILE A 929 11.96 -25.71 25.49
CA ILE A 929 12.73 -25.03 24.45
C ILE A 929 13.71 -24.05 25.11
N ASN A 930 15.00 -24.20 24.83
CA ASN A 930 16.00 -23.21 25.20
C ASN A 930 16.16 -22.16 24.09
N ASN A 931 16.64 -20.97 24.44
CA ASN A 931 17.02 -19.98 23.45
C ASN A 931 18.11 -20.54 22.52
N GLY A 932 17.91 -20.41 21.20
CA GLY A 932 18.81 -20.94 20.17
C GLY A 932 18.51 -22.38 19.74
N ASP A 933 17.61 -23.10 20.42
CA ASP A 933 17.20 -24.45 19.97
C ASP A 933 16.52 -24.38 18.59
N LYS A 934 16.73 -25.42 17.79
CA LYS A 934 15.92 -25.61 16.57
C LYS A 934 14.53 -26.09 16.97
N VAL A 935 13.51 -25.51 16.35
CA VAL A 935 12.10 -25.80 16.61
C VAL A 935 11.36 -26.05 15.31
N ILE A 936 10.25 -26.77 15.41
CA ILE A 936 9.25 -26.92 14.35
C ILE A 936 7.99 -26.19 14.80
N VAL A 937 7.56 -25.23 13.99
CA VAL A 937 6.26 -24.58 14.10
C VAL A 937 5.34 -25.21 13.06
N GLU A 938 4.16 -25.67 13.45
CA GLU A 938 3.27 -26.44 12.58
C GLU A 938 1.78 -26.18 12.82
N ASN A 939 1.00 -26.38 11.77
CA ASN A 939 -0.46 -26.38 11.79
C ASN A 939 -1.03 -27.30 10.67
N PRO A 940 -2.37 -27.41 10.47
CA PRO A 940 -2.95 -28.28 9.44
C PRO A 940 -2.48 -28.04 7.99
N ARG A 941 -1.98 -26.84 7.68
CA ARG A 941 -1.50 -26.46 6.34
C ARG A 941 -0.05 -26.86 6.11
N GLY A 942 0.79 -26.79 7.13
CA GLY A 942 2.21 -27.06 6.95
C GLY A 942 3.04 -26.94 8.22
N ARG A 943 4.35 -27.00 8.03
CA ARG A 943 5.35 -26.87 9.08
C ARG A 943 6.58 -26.15 8.57
N VAL A 944 7.26 -25.43 9.45
CA VAL A 944 8.53 -24.75 9.15
C VAL A 944 9.52 -24.95 10.28
N LYS A 945 10.80 -25.13 9.94
CA LYS A 945 11.90 -25.21 10.89
C LYS A 945 12.49 -23.82 11.13
N ALA A 946 12.70 -23.46 12.39
CA ALA A 946 13.22 -22.16 12.79
C ALA A 946 14.17 -22.30 13.99
N VAL A 947 14.91 -21.23 14.30
CA VAL A 947 15.65 -21.07 15.56
C VAL A 947 14.76 -20.39 16.59
N ALA A 948 14.66 -20.92 17.81
CA ALA A 948 13.90 -20.26 18.88
C ALA A 948 14.63 -19.02 19.41
N ILE A 949 13.94 -17.89 19.45
CA ILE A 949 14.34 -16.69 20.21
C ILE A 949 13.41 -16.59 21.42
N VAL A 950 13.91 -16.95 22.60
CA VAL A 950 13.16 -16.87 23.85
C VAL A 950 13.38 -15.48 24.45
N SER A 951 12.32 -14.68 24.56
CA SER A 951 12.45 -13.26 24.94
C SER A 951 11.24 -12.72 25.69
N HIS A 952 11.51 -11.92 26.73
CA HIS A 952 10.50 -11.12 27.44
C HIS A 952 9.86 -10.00 26.60
N ARG A 953 10.30 -9.82 25.34
CA ARG A 953 9.60 -8.96 24.38
C ARG A 953 8.21 -9.49 24.02
N LEU A 954 7.97 -10.77 24.28
CA LEU A 954 6.67 -11.41 24.29
C LEU A 954 6.31 -11.78 25.73
N ALA A 955 5.03 -11.73 26.04
CA ALA A 955 4.47 -12.20 27.29
C ALA A 955 3.14 -12.91 27.01
N PRO A 956 2.72 -13.88 27.84
CA PRO A 956 1.39 -14.44 27.76
C PRO A 956 0.33 -13.36 28.00
N TYR A 957 -0.78 -13.41 27.26
CA TYR A 957 -1.92 -12.53 27.47
C TYR A 957 -2.96 -13.23 28.34
N LYS A 958 -3.47 -12.54 29.35
CA LYS A 958 -4.67 -12.98 30.07
C LYS A 958 -5.89 -12.52 29.30
N VAL A 959 -6.56 -13.45 28.63
CA VAL A 959 -7.68 -13.16 27.74
C VAL A 959 -8.82 -14.11 28.07
N MET A 960 -9.99 -13.57 28.42
CA MET A 960 -11.20 -14.35 28.74
C MET A 960 -10.92 -15.54 29.69
N GLY A 961 -10.15 -15.29 30.75
CA GLY A 961 -9.79 -16.30 31.76
C GLY A 961 -8.67 -17.29 31.37
N GLN A 962 -8.09 -17.18 30.17
CA GLN A 962 -7.03 -18.05 29.67
C GLN A 962 -5.68 -17.32 29.56
N ASN A 963 -4.58 -18.05 29.75
CA ASN A 963 -3.23 -17.58 29.41
C ASN A 963 -2.92 -17.96 27.97
N LEU A 964 -2.90 -16.97 27.09
CA LEU A 964 -2.67 -17.15 25.66
C LEU A 964 -1.22 -16.83 25.30
N HIS A 965 -0.55 -17.77 24.64
CA HIS A 965 0.82 -17.59 24.14
C HIS A 965 0.84 -17.28 22.65
N MET A 966 1.84 -16.52 22.22
CA MET A 966 2.05 -16.15 20.81
C MET A 966 3.38 -16.67 20.28
N VAL A 967 3.38 -17.09 19.01
CA VAL A 967 4.58 -17.49 18.25
C VAL A 967 4.78 -16.51 17.09
N GLY A 968 5.88 -15.77 17.14
CA GLY A 968 6.22 -14.76 16.14
C GLY A 968 7.19 -15.27 15.08
N LEU A 969 6.90 -15.10 13.79
CA LEU A 969 7.82 -15.47 12.70
C LEU A 969 8.07 -14.31 11.72
N PRO A 970 9.33 -14.03 11.32
CA PRO A 970 9.60 -13.22 10.16
C PRO A 970 9.31 -14.01 8.87
N TRP A 971 8.66 -13.41 7.88
CA TRP A 971 8.33 -14.08 6.61
C TRP A 971 9.37 -13.84 5.50
N HIS A 972 10.62 -13.61 5.89
CA HIS A 972 11.71 -13.20 5.00
C HIS A 972 12.47 -14.35 4.34
N TYR A 973 12.13 -15.59 4.66
CA TYR A 973 12.91 -16.77 4.28
C TYR A 973 12.19 -17.62 3.26
N GLY A 974 12.96 -18.37 2.49
CA GLY A 974 12.51 -19.31 1.49
C GLY A 974 13.60 -20.34 1.25
N TRP A 975 13.21 -21.53 0.79
CA TRP A 975 14.08 -22.70 0.72
C TRP A 975 15.31 -22.57 -0.19
N LEU A 976 15.36 -21.57 -1.08
CA LEU A 976 16.37 -21.50 -2.13
C LEU A 976 17.71 -20.92 -1.65
N GLN A 977 17.68 -19.85 -0.85
CA GLN A 977 18.88 -19.11 -0.47
C GLN A 977 18.70 -18.35 0.85
N PRO A 978 19.61 -18.44 1.83
CA PRO A 978 20.66 -19.45 1.89
C PRO A 978 20.07 -20.84 2.10
N LYS A 979 20.87 -21.85 1.77
CA LYS A 979 20.49 -23.23 1.99
C LYS A 979 20.31 -23.50 3.50
N ASP A 980 19.33 -24.33 3.84
CA ASP A 980 19.08 -24.82 5.21
C ASP A 980 18.71 -23.75 6.27
N SER A 981 18.34 -22.54 5.85
CA SER A 981 18.00 -21.42 6.73
C SER A 981 16.51 -21.26 7.05
N GLY A 982 15.70 -22.28 6.72
CA GLY A 982 14.24 -22.25 6.83
C GLY A 982 13.53 -22.07 5.48
N ASP A 983 12.23 -21.88 5.53
CA ASP A 983 11.36 -21.69 4.35
C ASP A 983 10.31 -20.60 4.66
N ALA A 984 9.35 -20.40 3.75
CA ALA A 984 8.28 -19.42 3.90
C ALA A 984 7.47 -19.65 5.19
N ALA A 985 7.38 -18.62 6.04
CA ALA A 985 6.45 -18.64 7.18
C ALA A 985 4.98 -18.77 6.74
N ASN A 986 4.67 -18.36 5.50
CA ASN A 986 3.34 -18.51 4.89
C ASN A 986 2.97 -19.98 4.55
N LEU A 987 3.84 -20.96 4.81
CA LEU A 987 3.40 -22.36 4.90
C LEU A 987 2.37 -22.59 6.02
N LEU A 988 2.28 -21.66 6.97
CA LEU A 988 1.38 -21.73 8.13
C LEU A 988 0.15 -20.83 7.99
N THR A 989 0.15 -19.82 7.13
CA THR A 989 -0.92 -18.82 7.10
C THR A 989 -2.15 -19.32 6.33
N PRO A 990 -3.37 -19.00 6.77
CA PRO A 990 -4.60 -19.43 6.09
C PRO A 990 -4.86 -18.62 4.80
N ALA A 991 -5.44 -19.25 3.78
CA ALA A 991 -5.90 -18.58 2.56
C ALA A 991 -7.34 -18.06 2.70
N VAL A 992 -7.61 -17.31 3.77
CA VAL A 992 -8.87 -16.61 4.04
C VAL A 992 -8.66 -15.11 4.02
N GLY A 993 -9.67 -14.32 3.66
CA GLY A 993 -9.46 -12.89 3.41
C GLY A 993 -10.50 -11.93 3.95
N ASP A 994 -10.08 -10.66 4.03
CA ASP A 994 -10.93 -9.49 4.27
C ASP A 994 -12.18 -9.50 3.36
N ALA A 995 -13.36 -9.27 3.94
CA ALA A 995 -14.63 -9.27 3.22
C ALA A 995 -14.69 -8.29 2.03
N ASN A 996 -14.01 -7.15 2.11
CA ASN A 996 -14.09 -6.10 1.10
C ASN A 996 -13.04 -6.29 -0.01
N THR A 997 -11.93 -6.96 0.30
CA THR A 997 -10.71 -6.89 -0.52
C THR A 997 -10.04 -8.24 -0.75
N GLY A 998 -10.36 -9.29 0.00
CA GLY A 998 -9.67 -10.57 -0.10
C GLY A 998 -8.19 -10.53 0.29
N ILE A 999 -7.72 -9.53 1.07
CA ILE A 999 -6.36 -9.59 1.64
C ILE A 999 -6.28 -10.74 2.64
N PRO A 1000 -5.26 -11.61 2.57
CA PRO A 1000 -5.15 -12.76 3.47
C PRO A 1000 -4.89 -12.39 4.94
N GLU A 1001 -5.41 -13.21 5.84
CA GLU A 1001 -5.16 -13.16 7.27
C GLU A 1001 -3.81 -13.81 7.62
N THR A 1002 -2.79 -12.98 7.88
CA THR A 1002 -1.41 -13.46 8.20
C THR A 1002 -0.87 -12.93 9.52
N LYS A 1003 -1.71 -12.20 10.27
CA LYS A 1003 -1.35 -11.57 11.55
C LYS A 1003 -1.91 -12.30 12.77
N ALA A 1004 -2.97 -13.09 12.60
CA ALA A 1004 -3.56 -13.92 13.64
C ALA A 1004 -4.02 -15.23 13.03
N PHE A 1005 -3.38 -16.34 13.40
CA PHE A 1005 -3.75 -17.70 12.97
C PHE A 1005 -3.27 -18.70 14.04
N MET A 1006 -3.68 -19.96 13.98
CA MET A 1006 -3.34 -20.92 15.04
C MET A 1006 -2.17 -21.83 14.66
N VAL A 1007 -1.27 -22.08 15.62
CA VAL A 1007 -0.07 -22.93 15.47
C VAL A 1007 0.22 -23.75 16.73
N ASN A 1008 1.07 -24.76 16.57
CA ASN A 1008 1.81 -25.39 17.66
C ASN A 1008 3.32 -25.18 17.44
N ILE A 1009 4.09 -25.33 18.51
CA ILE A 1009 5.55 -25.30 18.48
C ILE A 1009 6.11 -26.43 19.35
N ARG A 1010 7.16 -27.07 18.86
CA ARG A 1010 7.92 -28.11 19.57
C ARG A 1010 9.40 -28.07 19.20
N LYS A 1011 10.23 -28.68 20.03
CA LYS A 1011 11.65 -28.92 19.72
C LYS A 1011 11.78 -29.80 18.46
N ALA A 1012 12.73 -29.45 17.59
CA ALA A 1012 12.91 -30.06 16.26
C ALA A 1012 13.61 -31.42 16.31
#